data_AF-A0A4Y4CZ00-F1
#
_entry.id   AF-A0A4Y4CZ00-F1
#
_cell.length_a   1.000
_cell.length_b   1.000
_cell.length_c   1.000
_cell.angle_alpha   90.00
_cell.angle_beta   90.00
_cell.angle_gamma   90.00
#
_symmetry.space_group_name_H-M   'P 1'
#
loop_
_entity.id
_entity.type
_entity.pdbx_description
1 polymer ?
#
loop_
_entity_poly.entity_id
_entity_poly.type
_entity_poly.pdbx_seq_one_letter_code
_entity_poly.pdbx_strand_id
1 'polypeptide(L)'
;MNPLSSLRSYLELDVTPDLDGEAATRRSNRRRLRVFLLVFALVLIPGLLWNFLRPAEYMATARVQITPGGALPQPQAPQPGAPAEGAGSGWAETELLTQVQKLTSRPLLEKVAETLRTQGHPLPDGDAPVQLQEMIRAVPVNGTEVVELQAVGTRPEQLAAALNGLVEASRGEMKSSYDAAASESLAQARREAERLGRDVRERRAQLEAFRGQNELLSPEREENDAVASLKGLSASLNTANEKAAVADARLRALRESAAGGRSSLALKDDPALAGLVQQGMQLRDQIREMERVYTPAFMDMDPRARALRARLAETERLIEAQRVSGLQTAQVAAQEELSQARKTVEQLQAQIAAQKAGLQKFSSRFTQAKSLEEDLAQLERASRQAMERAARLEVSERSREPVFTLLESAHVPRASFRPDYLIDGAIVFGVAFGLGLLAMWFVELFHRQAPARAPAATTTVIMPPQWVAPSGHPGATALPGMAPAAGGMLPAGGPAPMLAAAPQPLPRELGQDEAAALLAAAGEARFAVALLLLGLTTDELVALREADLPPEGASLQVGGPARRVLALPAWLAACRPAATGAPDAPLLRDASGAALSAADVESMLTCAALDAGLAGAAGISAEALRHTGIAWLVRQGLRFSDLAGLVGRPSAEALASYADLAPDGPKRGLAEIEPLMPALRQG
;
A
#
# COMPACT_ATOMS: atom_id res chain seq x y z
N MET A 1 -3.75 -0.92 142.48
CA MET A 1 -4.55 -2.07 142.00
C MET A 1 -4.89 -1.81 140.53
N ASN A 2 -4.85 -2.86 139.70
CA ASN A 2 -5.19 -2.85 138.26
C ASN A 2 -6.68 -2.52 138.00
N PRO A 3 -7.14 -2.35 136.73
CA PRO A 3 -6.48 -1.86 135.50
C PRO A 3 -7.30 -0.74 134.80
N LEU A 4 -6.94 -0.38 133.54
CA LEU A 4 -7.71 0.34 132.48
C LEU A 4 -7.02 1.60 131.91
N SER A 5 -5.90 1.42 131.20
CA SER A 5 -5.22 2.48 130.43
C SER A 5 -4.92 2.04 128.98
N SER A 6 -5.96 1.67 128.22
CA SER A 6 -5.81 1.24 126.82
C SER A 6 -6.98 1.62 125.89
N LEU A 7 -7.73 2.68 126.21
CA LEU A 7 -8.83 3.20 125.39
C LEU A 7 -8.80 4.74 125.30
N ARG A 8 -7.72 5.30 124.75
CA ARG A 8 -7.63 6.74 124.44
C ARG A 8 -6.75 7.06 123.22
N SER A 9 -6.93 6.29 122.14
CA SER A 9 -6.27 6.51 120.84
C SER A 9 -7.16 6.15 119.64
N TYR A 10 -8.48 6.19 119.82
CA TYR A 10 -9.49 5.96 118.78
C TYR A 10 -10.43 7.16 118.70
N LEU A 11 -9.93 8.28 118.15
CA LEU A 11 -10.72 9.43 117.68
C LEU A 11 -9.80 10.48 117.02
N GLU A 12 -9.03 10.07 116.01
CA GLU A 12 -8.37 10.95 115.03
C GLU A 12 -7.68 10.07 113.97
N LEU A 13 -8.27 9.97 112.78
CA LEU A 13 -7.54 9.76 111.53
C LEU A 13 -8.41 10.22 110.36
N ASP A 14 -7.88 11.16 109.58
CA ASP A 14 -8.64 11.89 108.56
C ASP A 14 -9.06 11.05 107.35
N VAL A 15 -10.19 11.47 106.79
CA VAL A 15 -10.71 11.01 105.50
C VAL A 15 -10.00 11.78 104.38
N THR A 16 -9.08 11.14 103.64
CA THR A 16 -8.44 11.70 102.43
C THR A 16 -8.59 10.77 101.21
N PRO A 17 -9.77 10.71 100.56
CA PRO A 17 -10.03 9.76 99.48
C PRO A 17 -9.33 10.07 98.15
N ASP A 18 -8.77 11.27 97.95
CA ASP A 18 -8.19 11.68 96.67
C ASP A 18 -6.78 11.10 96.39
N LEU A 19 -5.95 10.89 97.42
CA LEU A 19 -4.55 10.47 97.23
C LEU A 19 -4.41 9.02 96.75
N ASP A 20 -5.30 8.13 97.19
CA ASP A 20 -5.30 6.72 96.76
C ASP A 20 -5.80 6.55 95.31
N GLY A 21 -6.72 7.42 94.86
CA GLY A 21 -7.21 7.44 93.48
C GLY A 21 -6.11 7.81 92.47
N GLU A 22 -5.30 8.84 92.77
CA GLU A 22 -4.14 9.18 91.96
C GLU A 22 -3.06 8.08 91.95
N ALA A 23 -2.81 7.43 93.09
CA ALA A 23 -1.84 6.35 93.17
C ALA A 23 -2.27 5.12 92.35
N ALA A 24 -3.56 4.78 92.36
CA ALA A 24 -4.12 3.66 91.58
C ALA A 24 -4.08 3.94 90.07
N THR A 25 -4.50 5.12 89.63
CA THR A 25 -4.48 5.51 88.19
C THR A 25 -3.06 5.56 87.64
N ARG A 26 -2.08 6.10 88.37
CA ARG A 26 -0.66 6.08 87.98
C ARG A 26 -0.10 4.65 87.84
N ARG A 27 -0.52 3.70 88.69
CA ARG A 27 -0.12 2.27 88.56
C ARG A 27 -0.76 1.61 87.33
N SER A 28 -2.02 1.90 87.04
CA SER A 28 -2.72 1.41 85.83
C SER A 28 -2.02 1.91 84.56
N ASN A 29 -1.76 3.21 84.45
CA ASN A 29 -1.09 3.82 83.30
C ASN A 29 0.34 3.27 83.09
N ARG A 30 1.08 3.00 84.17
CA ARG A 30 2.39 2.31 84.07
C ARG A 30 2.28 0.87 83.58
N ARG A 31 1.20 0.13 83.87
CA ARG A 31 0.98 -1.22 83.30
C ARG A 31 0.62 -1.15 81.82
N ARG A 32 -0.29 -0.25 81.43
CA ARG A 32 -0.67 0.00 80.03
C ARG A 32 0.55 0.32 79.16
N LEU A 33 1.38 1.27 79.60
CA LEU A 33 2.60 1.66 78.90
C LEU A 33 3.61 0.50 78.75
N ARG A 34 3.76 -0.36 79.76
CA ARG A 34 4.63 -1.55 79.66
C ARG A 34 4.13 -2.57 78.64
N VAL A 35 2.82 -2.83 78.59
CA VAL A 35 2.23 -3.74 77.60
C VAL A 35 2.44 -3.20 76.20
N PHE A 36 2.13 -1.92 75.98
CA PHE A 36 2.41 -1.22 74.73
C PHE A 36 3.88 -1.37 74.33
N LEU A 37 4.82 -0.98 75.20
CA LEU A 37 6.26 -1.00 74.90
C LEU A 37 6.79 -2.41 74.63
N LEU A 38 6.30 -3.44 75.33
CA LEU A 38 6.74 -4.82 75.14
C LEU A 38 6.29 -5.35 73.78
N VAL A 39 5.00 -5.22 73.44
CA VAL A 39 4.46 -5.66 72.14
C VAL A 39 5.07 -4.85 70.99
N PHE A 40 5.19 -3.54 71.15
CA PHE A 40 5.85 -2.66 70.20
C PHE A 40 7.29 -3.08 69.91
N ALA A 41 8.12 -3.26 70.95
CA ALA A 41 9.52 -3.67 70.78
C ALA A 41 9.66 -5.07 70.18
N LEU A 42 8.79 -6.02 70.57
CA LEU A 42 8.82 -7.40 70.09
C LEU A 42 8.48 -7.54 68.59
N VAL A 43 7.66 -6.64 68.04
CA VAL A 43 7.38 -6.59 66.59
C VAL A 43 8.39 -5.70 65.85
N LEU A 44 8.76 -4.55 66.42
CA LEU A 44 9.65 -3.58 65.77
C LEU A 44 11.06 -4.14 65.55
N ILE A 45 11.67 -4.75 66.57
CA ILE A 45 13.08 -5.17 66.51
C ILE A 45 13.30 -6.26 65.44
N PRO A 46 12.53 -7.37 65.39
CA PRO A 46 12.70 -8.37 64.33
C PRO A 46 12.32 -7.84 62.94
N GLY A 47 11.30 -7.00 62.84
CA GLY A 47 10.87 -6.42 61.56
C GLY A 47 11.93 -5.49 60.95
N LEU A 48 12.55 -4.64 61.77
CA LEU A 48 13.66 -3.79 61.30
C LEU A 48 14.91 -4.61 60.99
N LEU A 49 15.23 -5.62 61.81
CA LEU A 49 16.37 -6.52 61.55
C LEU A 49 16.21 -7.26 60.22
N TRP A 50 15.02 -7.81 59.95
CA TRP A 50 14.69 -8.42 58.65
C TRP A 50 14.78 -7.43 57.50
N ASN A 51 14.37 -6.18 57.73
CA ASN A 51 14.45 -5.15 56.70
C ASN A 51 15.90 -4.84 56.31
N PHE A 52 16.77 -4.57 57.29
CA PHE A 52 18.17 -4.19 57.04
C PHE A 52 19.11 -5.35 56.66
N LEU A 53 18.72 -6.62 56.90
CA LEU A 53 19.51 -7.78 56.45
C LEU A 53 19.25 -8.20 54.99
N ARG A 54 18.24 -7.62 54.31
CA ARG A 54 17.98 -7.95 52.89
C ARG A 54 19.09 -7.38 52.00
N PRO A 55 19.63 -8.17 51.05
CA PRO A 55 20.69 -7.73 50.14
C PRO A 55 20.19 -6.59 49.25
N ALA A 56 21.05 -5.60 49.03
CA ALA A 56 20.76 -4.50 48.12
C ALA A 56 20.90 -4.94 46.67
N GLU A 57 19.85 -4.73 45.88
CA GLU A 57 19.89 -4.83 44.43
C GLU A 57 20.22 -3.46 43.83
N TYR A 58 21.03 -3.45 42.78
CA TYR A 58 21.42 -2.25 42.03
C TYR A 58 20.92 -2.35 40.59
N MET A 59 20.58 -1.20 40.00
CA MET A 59 20.16 -1.11 38.60
C MET A 59 21.10 -0.17 37.84
N ALA A 60 21.70 -0.65 36.75
CA ALA A 60 22.42 0.18 35.79
C ALA A 60 21.54 0.37 34.53
N THR A 61 21.65 1.53 33.90
CA THR A 61 20.89 1.89 32.69
C THR A 61 21.83 2.44 31.62
N ALA A 62 21.63 2.05 30.36
CA ALA A 62 22.25 2.64 29.18
C ALA A 62 21.17 2.99 28.15
N ARG A 63 21.38 4.06 27.39
CA ARG A 63 20.43 4.50 26.35
C ARG A 63 21.12 4.57 25.00
N VAL A 64 20.59 3.80 24.05
CA VAL A 64 21.09 3.66 22.69
C VAL A 64 20.02 4.18 21.74
N GLN A 65 20.39 5.08 20.83
CA GLN A 65 19.56 5.39 19.67
C GLN A 65 20.02 4.54 18.49
N ILE A 66 19.09 3.78 17.92
CA ILE A 66 19.33 2.94 16.75
C ILE A 66 18.56 3.55 15.59
N THR A 67 19.15 4.56 14.95
CA THR A 67 18.61 5.07 13.69
C THR A 67 18.94 4.07 12.59
N PRO A 68 17.95 3.38 11.98
CA PRO A 68 18.20 2.44 10.90
C PRO A 68 18.86 3.17 9.73
N GLY A 69 19.89 2.57 9.15
CA GLY A 69 20.62 3.14 8.01
C GLY A 69 19.64 3.37 6.86
N GLY A 70 19.32 4.64 6.62
CA GLY A 70 18.13 5.01 5.86
C GLY A 70 18.08 4.34 4.50
N ALA A 71 17.08 3.46 4.32
CA ALA A 71 16.74 2.92 3.01
C ALA A 71 16.22 4.07 2.13
N LEU A 72 17.15 4.83 1.52
CA LEU A 72 16.85 5.81 0.47
C LEU A 72 15.85 5.15 -0.48
N PRO A 73 14.66 5.75 -0.70
CA PRO A 73 13.57 5.09 -1.38
C PRO A 73 14.09 4.60 -2.72
N GLN A 74 13.92 3.30 -2.94
CA GLN A 74 14.35 2.66 -4.18
C GLN A 74 13.67 3.42 -5.32
N PRO A 75 14.42 4.01 -6.28
CA PRO A 75 13.81 4.64 -7.44
C PRO A 75 13.36 3.53 -8.40
N GLN A 76 12.37 2.76 -7.96
CA GLN A 76 11.43 2.13 -8.87
C GLN A 76 10.87 3.27 -9.72
N ALA A 77 10.91 3.10 -11.04
CA ALA A 77 10.29 4.08 -11.94
C ALA A 77 8.82 4.25 -11.53
N PRO A 78 8.29 5.49 -11.45
CA PRO A 78 6.96 5.73 -10.90
C PRO A 78 5.91 4.92 -11.67
N GLN A 79 5.40 3.87 -11.03
CA GLN A 79 4.26 3.12 -11.51
C GLN A 79 3.02 3.97 -11.22
N PRO A 80 2.21 4.33 -12.24
CA PRO A 80 0.97 5.05 -12.01
C PRO A 80 0.04 4.16 -11.17
N GLY A 81 -0.34 4.60 -9.98
CA GLY A 81 -1.27 3.89 -9.09
C GLY A 81 -0.66 3.19 -7.87
N ALA A 82 0.66 3.21 -7.68
CA ALA A 82 1.24 2.81 -6.40
C ALA A 82 1.14 3.98 -5.39
N PRO A 83 0.52 3.81 -4.20
CA PRO A 83 0.49 4.85 -3.19
C PRO A 83 1.92 5.11 -2.66
N ALA A 84 2.25 6.38 -2.45
CA ALA A 84 3.45 6.74 -1.69
C ALA A 84 3.19 6.40 -0.21
N GLU A 85 3.55 5.18 0.19
CA GLU A 85 3.34 4.71 1.55
C GLU A 85 4.04 5.62 2.57
N GLY A 86 3.29 6.00 3.62
CA GLY A 86 3.83 6.59 4.84
C GLY A 86 4.59 5.55 5.66
N ALA A 87 5.68 5.01 5.12
CA ALA A 87 6.60 4.14 5.84
C ALA A 87 7.37 4.98 6.88
N GLY A 88 6.85 5.02 8.12
CA GLY A 88 7.44 5.85 9.19
C GLY A 88 7.27 5.34 10.63
N SER A 89 6.18 4.66 10.99
CA SER A 89 5.89 4.27 12.38
C SER A 89 5.71 2.77 12.61
N GLY A 90 4.73 2.12 11.97
CA GLY A 90 4.43 0.69 12.22
C GLY A 90 5.56 -0.29 11.85
N TRP A 91 6.28 0.02 10.77
CA TRP A 91 7.49 -0.73 10.37
C TRP A 91 8.65 -0.48 11.34
N ALA A 92 8.84 0.76 11.80
CA ALA A 92 9.87 1.09 12.78
C ALA A 92 9.63 0.37 14.13
N GLU A 93 8.40 0.27 14.61
CA GLU A 93 8.05 -0.44 15.85
C GLU A 93 8.41 -1.93 15.76
N THR A 94 8.04 -2.60 14.66
CA THR A 94 8.28 -4.04 14.46
C THR A 94 9.75 -4.35 14.14
N GLU A 95 10.44 -3.48 13.41
CA GLU A 95 11.87 -3.59 13.15
C GLU A 95 12.69 -3.32 14.42
N LEU A 96 12.31 -2.33 15.23
CA LEU A 96 12.95 -2.04 16.52
C LEU A 96 12.72 -3.17 17.53
N LEU A 97 11.53 -3.78 17.60
CA LEU A 97 11.30 -5.00 18.38
C LEU A 97 12.19 -6.17 17.92
N THR A 98 12.36 -6.34 16.60
CA THR A 98 13.26 -7.35 16.03
C THR A 98 14.73 -7.07 16.38
N GLN A 99 15.15 -5.80 16.33
CA GLN A 99 16.49 -5.36 16.75
C GLN A 99 16.69 -5.56 18.26
N VAL A 100 15.71 -5.24 19.10
CA VAL A 100 15.72 -5.49 20.55
C VAL A 100 15.89 -6.99 20.85
N GLN A 101 15.16 -7.86 20.16
CA GLN A 101 15.33 -9.31 20.30
C GLN A 101 16.72 -9.78 19.84
N LYS A 102 17.28 -9.16 18.78
CA LYS A 102 18.65 -9.41 18.31
C LYS A 102 19.71 -8.93 19.32
N LEU A 103 19.50 -7.79 20.00
CA LEU A 103 20.38 -7.30 21.07
C LEU A 103 20.48 -8.30 22.23
N THR A 104 19.38 -8.94 22.62
CA THR A 104 19.36 -9.99 23.67
C THR A 104 19.76 -11.39 23.16
N SER A 105 20.32 -11.51 21.95
CA SER A 105 20.61 -12.83 21.37
C SER A 105 21.84 -13.51 21.99
N ARG A 106 21.75 -14.83 22.16
CA ARG A 106 22.80 -15.69 22.72
C ARG A 106 24.22 -15.43 22.17
N PRO A 107 24.48 -15.33 20.84
CA PRO A 107 25.84 -15.09 20.33
C PRO A 107 26.40 -13.71 20.70
N LEU A 108 25.55 -12.69 20.89
CA LEU A 108 26.00 -11.39 21.42
C LEU A 108 26.29 -11.49 22.92
N LEU A 109 25.45 -12.17 23.69
CA LEU A 109 25.67 -12.38 25.13
C LEU A 109 26.92 -13.24 25.42
N GLU A 110 27.26 -14.20 24.56
CA GLU A 110 28.52 -14.97 24.64
C GLU A 110 29.74 -14.08 24.39
N LYS A 111 29.71 -13.19 23.38
CA LYS A 111 30.76 -12.16 23.19
C LYS A 111 30.89 -11.23 24.40
N VAL A 112 29.77 -10.82 25.00
CA VAL A 112 29.78 -9.97 26.21
C VAL A 112 30.38 -10.70 27.41
N ALA A 113 30.03 -11.97 27.63
CA ALA A 113 30.62 -12.80 28.68
C ALA A 113 32.15 -12.92 28.54
N GLU A 114 32.64 -13.09 27.31
CA GLU A 114 34.08 -13.09 27.00
C GLU A 114 34.74 -11.74 27.36
N THR A 115 34.11 -10.61 27.00
CA THR A 115 34.64 -9.27 27.36
C THR A 115 34.61 -9.00 28.87
N LEU A 116 33.59 -9.45 29.60
CA LEU A 116 33.53 -9.32 31.07
C LEU A 116 34.63 -10.14 31.76
N ARG A 117 34.93 -11.32 31.22
CA ARG A 117 36.03 -12.17 31.68
C ARG A 117 37.38 -11.49 31.50
N THR A 118 37.62 -10.82 30.36
CA THR A 118 38.89 -10.10 30.12
C THR A 118 39.01 -8.81 30.91
N GLN A 119 37.89 -8.17 31.28
CA GLN A 119 37.84 -6.97 32.13
C GLN A 119 37.96 -7.27 33.64
N GLY A 120 38.08 -8.54 34.05
CA GLY A 120 38.26 -8.92 35.46
C GLY A 120 36.97 -9.04 36.27
N HIS A 121 35.81 -9.06 35.61
CA HIS A 121 34.50 -9.25 36.25
C HIS A 121 33.84 -10.58 35.83
N PRO A 122 34.39 -11.75 36.26
CA PRO A 122 33.82 -13.04 35.90
C PRO A 122 32.41 -13.23 36.49
N LEU A 123 31.54 -13.84 35.68
CA LEU A 123 30.27 -14.39 36.16
C LEU A 123 30.54 -15.66 36.99
N PRO A 124 29.68 -15.97 37.99
CA PRO A 124 29.79 -17.22 38.75
C PRO A 124 29.56 -18.46 37.86
N ASP A 125 30.12 -19.60 38.25
CA ASP A 125 30.15 -20.84 37.46
C ASP A 125 28.76 -21.27 36.97
N GLY A 126 28.58 -21.35 35.65
CA GLY A 126 27.33 -21.72 34.97
C GLY A 126 27.27 -21.17 33.55
N ASP A 127 26.10 -21.30 32.89
CA ASP A 127 25.87 -20.76 31.55
C ASP A 127 25.80 -19.23 31.56
N ALA A 128 26.97 -18.58 31.39
CA ALA A 128 27.12 -17.13 31.37
C ALA A 128 26.11 -16.37 30.48
N PRO A 129 25.76 -16.78 29.24
CA PRO A 129 24.76 -16.05 28.44
C PRO A 129 23.35 -16.12 29.03
N VAL A 130 22.97 -17.19 29.75
CA VAL A 130 21.66 -17.29 30.42
C VAL A 130 21.61 -16.33 31.60
N GLN A 131 22.67 -16.27 32.41
CA GLN A 131 22.78 -15.31 33.51
C GLN A 131 22.72 -13.86 33.01
N LEU A 132 23.39 -13.55 31.89
CA LEU A 132 23.29 -12.23 31.26
C LEU A 132 21.87 -11.92 30.72
N GLN A 133 21.15 -12.93 30.22
CA GLN A 133 19.77 -12.77 29.72
C GLN A 133 18.75 -12.56 30.85
N GLU A 134 18.98 -13.15 32.04
CA GLU A 134 18.16 -12.89 33.24
C GLU A 134 18.47 -11.52 33.86
N MET A 135 19.75 -11.11 33.79
CA MET A 135 20.25 -9.85 34.36
C MET A 135 19.91 -8.61 33.52
N ILE A 136 19.91 -8.73 32.19
CA ILE A 136 19.73 -7.62 31.24
C ILE A 136 18.33 -7.65 30.62
N ARG A 137 17.62 -6.51 30.71
CA ARG A 137 16.35 -6.26 30.03
C ARG A 137 16.51 -5.10 29.06
N ALA A 138 16.09 -5.30 27.82
CA ALA A 138 15.96 -4.24 26.84
C ALA A 138 14.50 -3.77 26.82
N VAL A 139 14.28 -2.48 27.05
CA VAL A 139 12.97 -1.84 27.06
C VAL A 139 12.92 -0.83 25.90
N PRO A 140 12.06 -1.03 24.88
CA PRO A 140 11.87 -0.02 23.85
C PRO A 140 11.14 1.19 24.43
N VAL A 141 11.55 2.40 24.05
CA VAL A 141 10.84 3.63 24.44
C VAL A 141 9.84 3.96 23.32
N ASN A 142 8.57 3.57 23.53
CA ASN A 142 7.48 3.68 22.56
C ASN A 142 7.47 5.03 21.82
N GLY A 143 7.33 4.98 20.49
CA GLY A 143 7.34 6.17 19.64
C GLY A 143 8.71 6.83 19.42
N THR A 144 9.81 6.18 19.83
CA THR A 144 11.19 6.68 19.59
C THR A 144 12.14 5.56 19.14
N GLU A 145 13.20 5.92 18.43
CA GLU A 145 14.28 5.00 18.03
C GLU A 145 15.24 4.63 19.19
N VAL A 146 14.80 4.82 20.45
CA VAL A 146 15.66 4.67 21.64
C VAL A 146 15.32 3.38 22.38
N VAL A 147 16.35 2.58 22.61
CA VAL A 147 16.30 1.38 23.46
C VAL A 147 16.99 1.70 24.79
N GLU A 148 16.25 1.53 25.89
CA GLU A 148 16.81 1.58 27.24
C GLU A 148 17.22 0.17 27.67
N LEU A 149 18.52 -0.03 27.84
CA LEU A 149 19.10 -1.28 28.34
C LEU A 149 19.26 -1.16 29.86
N GLN A 150 18.54 -2.00 30.60
CA GLN A 150 18.53 -2.03 32.05
C GLN A 150 19.22 -3.32 32.52
N ALA A 151 20.13 -3.25 33.48
CA ALA A 151 20.75 -4.42 34.12
C ALA A 151 20.55 -4.38 35.63
N VAL A 152 20.01 -5.45 36.21
CA VAL A 152 19.70 -5.54 37.66
C VAL A 152 20.51 -6.65 38.30
N GLY A 153 21.18 -6.36 39.43
CA GLY A 153 21.95 -7.35 40.17
C GLY A 153 22.67 -6.81 41.39
N THR A 154 23.47 -7.65 42.05
CA THR A 154 24.12 -7.34 43.33
C THR A 154 25.50 -6.69 43.21
N ARG A 155 26.12 -6.67 42.02
CA ARG A 155 27.48 -6.14 41.78
C ARG A 155 27.45 -4.94 40.82
N PRO A 156 27.48 -3.68 41.31
CA PRO A 156 27.21 -2.51 40.48
C PRO A 156 28.25 -2.26 39.36
N GLU A 157 29.52 -2.60 39.57
CA GLU A 157 30.58 -2.48 38.56
C GLU A 157 30.37 -3.45 37.39
N GLN A 158 29.98 -4.70 37.68
CA GLN A 158 29.75 -5.73 36.67
C GLN A 158 28.52 -5.41 35.80
N LEU A 159 27.49 -4.78 36.35
CA LEU A 159 26.31 -4.33 35.60
C LEU A 159 26.68 -3.26 34.56
N ALA A 160 27.47 -2.25 34.95
CA ALA A 160 27.91 -1.19 34.05
C ALA A 160 28.86 -1.73 32.96
N ALA A 161 29.79 -2.61 33.31
CA ALA A 161 30.67 -3.28 32.36
C ALA A 161 29.88 -4.14 31.34
N ALA A 162 28.89 -4.91 31.81
CA ALA A 162 28.07 -5.78 30.96
C ALA A 162 27.25 -5.00 29.93
N LEU A 163 26.61 -3.91 30.36
CA LEU A 163 25.84 -3.04 29.46
C LEU A 163 26.74 -2.35 28.42
N ASN A 164 27.86 -1.76 28.84
CA ASN A 164 28.78 -1.10 27.90
C ASN A 164 29.42 -2.10 26.92
N GLY A 165 29.74 -3.32 27.37
CA GLY A 165 30.19 -4.40 26.50
C GLY A 165 29.13 -4.83 25.47
N LEU A 166 27.86 -4.91 25.88
CA LEU A 166 26.74 -5.23 24.97
C LEU A 166 26.52 -4.13 23.91
N VAL A 167 26.63 -2.86 24.30
CA VAL A 167 26.55 -1.71 23.39
C VAL A 167 27.63 -1.78 22.31
N GLU A 168 28.90 -2.03 22.66
CA GLU A 168 29.97 -2.12 21.65
C GLU A 168 29.89 -3.41 20.82
N ALA A 169 29.54 -4.55 21.43
CA ALA A 169 29.35 -5.80 20.69
C ALA A 169 28.22 -5.69 19.64
N SER A 170 27.11 -5.03 20.00
CA SER A 170 25.99 -4.80 19.09
C SER A 170 26.32 -3.82 17.97
N ARG A 171 27.02 -2.71 18.25
CA ARG A 171 27.55 -1.79 17.22
C ARG A 171 28.43 -2.54 16.21
N GLY A 172 29.37 -3.35 16.69
CA GLY A 172 30.28 -4.13 15.83
C GLY A 172 29.54 -5.13 14.93
N GLU A 173 28.59 -5.88 15.50
CA GLU A 173 27.78 -6.88 14.78
C GLU A 173 26.83 -6.24 13.76
N MET A 174 26.25 -5.07 14.07
CA MET A 174 25.43 -4.31 13.11
C MET A 174 26.27 -3.83 11.93
N LYS A 175 27.45 -3.25 12.18
CA LYS A 175 28.36 -2.81 11.11
C LYS A 175 28.80 -3.97 10.22
N SER A 176 29.25 -5.09 10.80
CA SER A 176 29.66 -6.25 9.99
C SER A 176 28.50 -6.88 9.21
N SER A 177 27.29 -6.91 9.79
CA SER A 177 26.08 -7.38 9.09
C SER A 177 25.74 -6.46 7.90
N TYR A 178 25.84 -5.14 8.09
CA TYR A 178 25.59 -4.15 7.06
C TYR A 178 26.62 -4.26 5.93
N ASP A 179 27.92 -4.22 6.25
CA ASP A 179 29.02 -4.31 5.27
C ASP A 179 28.94 -5.59 4.41
N ALA A 180 28.53 -6.72 5.02
CA ALA A 180 28.31 -7.97 4.31
C ALA A 180 27.11 -7.90 3.32
N ALA A 181 25.94 -7.43 3.78
CA ALA A 181 24.75 -7.32 2.94
C ALA A 181 24.90 -6.27 1.81
N ALA A 182 25.52 -5.14 2.14
CA ALA A 182 25.89 -4.07 1.21
C ALA A 182 26.80 -4.59 0.08
N SER A 183 27.90 -5.24 0.46
CA SER A 183 28.87 -5.77 -0.51
C SER A 183 28.28 -6.91 -1.36
N GLU A 184 27.42 -7.76 -0.81
CA GLU A 184 26.70 -8.77 -1.58
C GLU A 184 25.73 -8.16 -2.60
N SER A 185 24.94 -7.15 -2.20
CA SER A 185 23.97 -6.49 -3.09
C SER A 185 24.67 -5.75 -4.25
N LEU A 186 25.75 -5.04 -3.96
CA LEU A 186 26.58 -4.37 -4.97
C LEU A 186 27.26 -5.38 -5.91
N ALA A 187 27.76 -6.50 -5.36
CA ALA A 187 28.34 -7.57 -6.18
C ALA A 187 27.28 -8.23 -7.07
N GLN A 188 26.04 -8.40 -6.60
CA GLN A 188 24.94 -8.90 -7.42
C GLN A 188 24.57 -7.93 -8.55
N ALA A 189 24.44 -6.64 -8.27
CA ALA A 189 24.15 -5.62 -9.28
C ALA A 189 25.26 -5.53 -10.34
N ARG A 190 26.54 -5.61 -9.94
CA ARG A 190 27.69 -5.67 -10.86
C ARG A 190 27.65 -6.93 -11.73
N ARG A 191 27.37 -8.11 -11.17
CA ARG A 191 27.22 -9.37 -11.93
C ARG A 191 26.07 -9.30 -12.95
N GLU A 192 24.94 -8.66 -12.62
CA GLU A 192 23.83 -8.43 -13.55
C GLU A 192 24.25 -7.53 -14.73
N ALA A 193 24.90 -6.40 -14.43
CA ALA A 193 25.39 -5.47 -15.45
C ALA A 193 26.47 -6.10 -16.36
N GLU A 194 27.39 -6.89 -15.80
CA GLU A 194 28.42 -7.63 -16.57
C GLU A 194 27.83 -8.76 -17.43
N ARG A 195 26.74 -9.39 -16.97
CA ARG A 195 26.00 -10.37 -17.77
C ARG A 195 25.32 -9.68 -18.95
N LEU A 196 24.50 -8.67 -18.71
CA LEU A 196 23.83 -7.91 -19.77
C LEU A 196 24.83 -7.27 -20.74
N GLY A 197 25.98 -6.81 -20.25
CA GLY A 197 27.08 -6.30 -21.09
C GLY A 197 27.77 -7.38 -21.96
N ARG A 198 27.76 -8.65 -21.54
CA ARG A 198 28.17 -9.78 -22.40
C ARG A 198 27.08 -10.10 -23.42
N ASP A 199 25.84 -10.20 -22.98
CA ASP A 199 24.68 -10.53 -23.84
C ASP A 199 24.52 -9.50 -24.97
N VAL A 200 24.72 -8.20 -24.69
CA VAL A 200 24.75 -7.12 -25.70
C VAL A 200 25.88 -7.31 -26.71
N ARG A 201 27.11 -7.64 -26.27
CA ARG A 201 28.25 -7.88 -27.18
C ARG A 201 28.00 -9.10 -28.08
N GLU A 202 27.47 -10.17 -27.52
CA GLU A 202 27.12 -11.37 -28.29
C GLU A 202 26.01 -11.07 -29.29
N ARG A 203 24.91 -10.44 -28.87
CA ARG A 203 23.78 -10.11 -29.75
C ARG A 203 24.18 -9.14 -30.87
N ARG A 204 25.08 -8.19 -30.59
CA ARG A 204 25.67 -7.30 -31.59
C ARG A 204 26.50 -8.07 -32.61
N ALA A 205 27.38 -8.98 -32.17
CA ALA A 205 28.16 -9.83 -33.06
C ALA A 205 27.26 -10.76 -33.90
N GLN A 206 26.17 -11.27 -33.34
CA GLN A 206 25.14 -12.03 -34.09
C GLN A 206 24.46 -11.17 -35.16
N LEU A 207 24.10 -9.93 -34.86
CA LEU A 207 23.50 -8.99 -35.83
C LEU A 207 24.48 -8.63 -36.95
N GLU A 208 25.73 -8.33 -36.61
CA GLU A 208 26.81 -8.02 -37.57
C GLU A 208 27.10 -9.24 -38.47
N ALA A 209 27.18 -10.45 -37.90
CA ALA A 209 27.32 -11.69 -38.65
C ALA A 209 26.10 -11.97 -39.55
N PHE A 210 24.87 -11.75 -39.07
CA PHE A 210 23.65 -11.92 -39.86
C PHE A 210 23.58 -10.93 -41.03
N ARG A 211 23.94 -9.66 -40.81
CA ARG A 211 24.05 -8.64 -41.86
C ARG A 211 25.11 -9.01 -42.90
N GLY A 212 26.28 -9.47 -42.46
CA GLY A 212 27.36 -9.93 -43.34
C GLY A 212 27.00 -11.16 -44.18
N GLN A 213 26.41 -12.20 -43.56
CA GLN A 213 26.00 -13.43 -44.24
C GLN A 213 24.85 -13.26 -45.24
N ASN A 214 24.04 -12.21 -45.09
CA ASN A 214 22.89 -11.92 -45.95
C ASN A 214 23.08 -10.66 -46.81
N GLU A 215 24.29 -10.09 -46.84
CA GLU A 215 24.67 -8.91 -47.63
C GLU A 215 23.85 -7.63 -47.34
N LEU A 216 23.20 -7.54 -46.17
CA LEU A 216 22.30 -6.44 -45.76
C LEU A 216 23.02 -5.13 -45.38
N LEU A 217 24.05 -4.74 -46.13
CA LEU A 217 24.94 -3.60 -45.84
C LEU A 217 24.37 -2.26 -46.31
N SER A 218 23.42 -2.23 -47.26
CA SER A 218 22.72 -1.02 -47.70
C SER A 218 21.29 -1.33 -48.18
N PRO A 219 20.40 -1.76 -47.27
CA PRO A 219 19.10 -2.33 -47.64
C PRO A 219 18.21 -1.35 -48.40
N GLU A 220 18.23 -0.07 -48.02
CA GLU A 220 17.47 1.01 -48.66
C GLU A 220 17.86 1.22 -50.13
N ARG A 221 19.10 0.92 -50.51
CA ARG A 221 19.58 1.10 -51.88
C ARG A 221 19.20 -0.08 -52.75
N GLU A 222 19.43 -1.29 -52.25
CA GLU A 222 19.13 -2.54 -52.96
C GLU A 222 17.63 -2.72 -53.20
N GLU A 223 16.78 -2.36 -52.23
CA GLU A 223 15.32 -2.39 -52.42
C GLU A 223 14.87 -1.43 -53.54
N ASN A 224 15.39 -0.20 -53.54
CA ASN A 224 15.07 0.79 -54.56
C ASN A 224 15.54 0.35 -55.97
N ASP A 225 16.75 -0.17 -56.09
CA ASP A 225 17.29 -0.67 -57.37
C ASP A 225 16.49 -1.90 -57.86
N ALA A 226 16.10 -2.81 -56.95
CA ALA A 226 15.29 -3.98 -57.26
C ALA A 226 13.84 -3.62 -57.66
N VAL A 227 13.23 -2.62 -57.03
CA VAL A 227 11.91 -2.07 -57.41
C VAL A 227 11.99 -1.35 -58.76
N ALA A 228 13.05 -0.58 -59.02
CA ALA A 228 13.27 0.08 -60.30
C ALA A 228 13.44 -0.94 -61.44
N SER A 229 14.21 -2.00 -61.23
CA SER A 229 14.37 -3.08 -62.22
C SER A 229 13.07 -3.84 -62.50
N LEU A 230 12.25 -4.13 -61.47
CA LEU A 230 10.91 -4.71 -61.63
C LEU A 230 10.00 -3.82 -62.49
N LYS A 231 10.04 -2.49 -62.28
CA LYS A 231 9.27 -1.52 -63.06
C LYS A 231 9.72 -1.51 -64.53
N GLY A 232 11.03 -1.55 -64.79
CA GLY A 232 11.60 -1.67 -66.13
C GLY A 232 11.21 -2.98 -66.84
N LEU A 233 11.32 -4.11 -66.15
CA LEU A 233 10.89 -5.42 -66.66
C LEU A 233 9.40 -5.44 -66.98
N SER A 234 8.54 -4.88 -66.11
CA SER A 234 7.10 -4.78 -66.35
C SER A 234 6.76 -3.93 -67.58
N ALA A 235 7.46 -2.81 -67.79
CA ALA A 235 7.31 -2.01 -69.01
C ALA A 235 7.73 -2.80 -70.26
N SER A 236 8.86 -3.52 -70.20
CA SER A 236 9.32 -4.36 -71.31
C SER A 236 8.37 -5.53 -71.60
N LEU A 237 7.73 -6.11 -70.58
CA LEU A 237 6.72 -7.16 -70.72
C LEU A 237 5.47 -6.62 -71.43
N ASN A 238 5.02 -5.41 -71.09
CA ASN A 238 3.90 -4.78 -71.78
C ASN A 238 4.23 -4.56 -73.28
N THR A 239 5.41 -4.02 -73.59
CA THR A 239 5.86 -3.87 -74.98
C THR A 239 6.01 -5.21 -75.72
N ALA A 240 6.43 -6.28 -75.03
CA ALA A 240 6.50 -7.63 -75.61
C ALA A 240 5.10 -8.23 -75.86
N ASN A 241 4.15 -8.03 -74.94
CA ASN A 241 2.75 -8.42 -75.09
C ASN A 241 2.07 -7.70 -76.27
N GLU A 242 2.32 -6.40 -76.44
CA GLU A 242 1.85 -5.62 -77.59
C GLU A 242 2.38 -6.21 -78.91
N LYS A 243 3.69 -6.50 -78.99
CA LYS A 243 4.30 -7.17 -80.15
C LYS A 243 3.70 -8.55 -80.42
N ALA A 244 3.46 -9.34 -79.38
CA ALA A 244 2.83 -10.66 -79.50
C ALA A 244 1.38 -10.56 -79.99
N ALA A 245 0.61 -9.58 -79.50
CA ALA A 245 -0.75 -9.32 -79.95
C ALA A 245 -0.81 -8.86 -81.42
N VAL A 246 0.13 -7.99 -81.84
CA VAL A 246 0.27 -7.56 -83.24
C VAL A 246 0.65 -8.74 -84.15
N ALA A 247 1.58 -9.61 -83.73
CA ALA A 247 1.95 -10.80 -84.49
C ALA A 247 0.78 -11.80 -84.60
N ASP A 248 0.02 -12.02 -83.52
CA ASP A 248 -1.15 -12.89 -83.52
C ASP A 248 -2.27 -12.34 -84.43
N ALA A 249 -2.50 -11.02 -84.41
CA ALA A 249 -3.43 -10.36 -85.31
C ALA A 249 -3.01 -10.47 -86.79
N ARG A 250 -1.72 -10.30 -87.11
CA ARG A 250 -1.17 -10.51 -88.46
C ARG A 250 -1.39 -11.95 -88.94
N LEU A 251 -1.09 -12.94 -88.09
CA LEU A 251 -1.27 -14.36 -88.39
C LEU A 251 -2.75 -14.71 -88.64
N ARG A 252 -3.67 -14.17 -87.84
CA ARG A 252 -5.13 -14.33 -88.05
C ARG A 252 -5.56 -13.71 -89.38
N ALA A 253 -5.18 -12.47 -89.67
CA ALA A 253 -5.51 -11.80 -90.93
C ALA A 253 -4.97 -12.56 -92.16
N LEU A 254 -3.75 -13.13 -92.08
CA LEU A 254 -3.20 -13.96 -93.15
C LEU A 254 -3.99 -15.27 -93.33
N ARG A 255 -4.43 -15.93 -92.26
CA ARG A 255 -5.27 -17.14 -92.34
C ARG A 255 -6.66 -16.84 -92.89
N GLU A 256 -7.30 -15.75 -92.46
CA GLU A 256 -8.59 -15.30 -92.98
C GLU A 256 -8.51 -14.92 -94.47
N SER A 257 -7.43 -14.25 -94.89
CA SER A 257 -7.21 -13.92 -96.31
C SER A 257 -7.06 -15.16 -97.20
N ALA A 258 -6.36 -16.20 -96.70
CA ALA A 258 -6.22 -17.48 -97.38
C ALA A 258 -7.55 -18.24 -97.47
N ALA A 259 -8.34 -18.27 -96.39
CA ALA A 259 -9.67 -18.89 -96.38
C ALA A 259 -10.69 -18.16 -97.29
N GLY A 260 -10.56 -16.83 -97.42
CA GLY A 260 -11.44 -16.00 -98.25
C GLY A 260 -11.01 -15.84 -99.72
N GLY A 261 -9.91 -16.46 -100.16
CA GLY A 261 -9.41 -16.36 -101.54
C GLY A 261 -9.02 -14.95 -101.99
N ARG A 262 -8.76 -14.03 -101.06
CA ARG A 262 -8.41 -12.62 -101.36
C ARG A 262 -6.91 -12.41 -101.20
N SER A 263 -6.26 -11.84 -102.21
CA SER A 263 -4.84 -11.49 -102.15
C SER A 263 -4.54 -10.59 -100.94
N SER A 264 -3.77 -11.09 -99.99
CA SER A 264 -3.37 -10.33 -98.82
C SER A 264 -2.41 -9.19 -99.20
N LEU A 265 -2.37 -8.15 -98.36
CA LEU A 265 -1.46 -7.01 -98.56
C LEU A 265 0.02 -7.45 -98.64
N ALA A 266 0.40 -8.50 -97.91
CA ALA A 266 1.76 -9.05 -97.92
C ALA A 266 2.21 -9.61 -99.28
N LEU A 267 1.27 -9.99 -100.16
CA LEU A 267 1.62 -10.47 -101.51
C LEU A 267 1.83 -9.32 -102.52
N LYS A 268 1.52 -8.06 -102.18
CA LYS A 268 1.87 -6.92 -103.05
C LYS A 268 3.37 -6.68 -103.14
N ASP A 269 4.12 -7.09 -102.11
CA ASP A 269 5.54 -6.80 -101.95
C ASP A 269 6.45 -7.90 -102.54
N ASP A 270 5.88 -8.97 -103.12
CA ASP A 270 6.65 -10.00 -103.85
C ASP A 270 6.99 -9.50 -105.28
N PRO A 271 8.28 -9.22 -105.58
CA PRO A 271 8.68 -8.73 -106.90
C PRO A 271 8.52 -9.78 -108.01
N ALA A 272 8.57 -11.08 -107.68
CA ALA A 272 8.36 -12.14 -108.66
C ALA A 272 6.88 -12.20 -109.08
N LEU A 273 5.95 -12.09 -108.12
CA LEU A 273 4.53 -12.00 -108.40
C LEU A 273 4.18 -10.72 -109.18
N ALA A 274 4.77 -9.57 -108.80
CA ALA A 274 4.57 -8.31 -109.52
C ALA A 274 5.03 -8.41 -111.00
N GLY A 275 6.17 -9.06 -111.26
CA GLY A 275 6.67 -9.33 -112.60
C GLY A 275 5.74 -10.21 -113.43
N LEU A 276 5.25 -11.32 -112.86
CA LEU A 276 4.29 -12.22 -113.52
C LEU A 276 2.95 -11.52 -113.80
N VAL A 277 2.44 -10.72 -112.87
CA VAL A 277 1.21 -9.94 -113.05
C VAL A 277 1.36 -8.90 -114.17
N GLN A 278 2.50 -8.22 -114.27
CA GLN A 278 2.79 -7.31 -115.39
C GLN A 278 2.83 -8.04 -116.74
N GLN A 279 3.51 -9.19 -116.81
CA GLN A 279 3.51 -10.03 -118.02
C GLN A 279 2.09 -10.49 -118.40
N GLY A 280 1.28 -10.88 -117.43
CA GLY A 280 -0.13 -11.23 -117.62
C GLY A 280 -0.97 -10.06 -118.15
N MET A 281 -0.76 -8.84 -117.65
CA MET A 281 -1.43 -7.63 -118.19
C MET A 281 -1.03 -7.36 -119.64
N GLN A 282 0.27 -7.41 -119.96
CA GLN A 282 0.77 -7.23 -121.33
C GLN A 282 0.21 -8.26 -122.31
N LEU A 283 0.09 -9.53 -121.90
CA LEU A 283 -0.54 -10.58 -122.70
C LEU A 283 -2.05 -10.33 -122.90
N ARG A 284 -2.78 -9.85 -121.89
CA ARG A 284 -4.20 -9.48 -122.03
C ARG A 284 -4.41 -8.32 -122.99
N ASP A 285 -3.56 -7.30 -122.94
CA ASP A 285 -3.67 -6.13 -123.81
C ASP A 285 -3.33 -6.49 -125.27
N GLN A 286 -2.34 -7.36 -125.51
CA GLN A 286 -2.07 -7.92 -126.85
C GLN A 286 -3.24 -8.74 -127.40
N ILE A 287 -3.89 -9.56 -126.56
CA ILE A 287 -5.09 -10.31 -126.95
C ILE A 287 -6.23 -9.35 -127.31
N ARG A 288 -6.48 -8.33 -126.47
CA ARG A 288 -7.51 -7.29 -126.73
C ARG A 288 -7.25 -6.47 -127.99
N GLU A 289 -5.99 -6.19 -128.30
CA GLU A 289 -5.60 -5.49 -129.52
C GLU A 289 -5.90 -6.34 -130.77
N MET A 290 -5.62 -7.65 -130.72
CA MET A 290 -6.06 -8.56 -131.76
C MET A 290 -7.59 -8.69 -131.84
N GLU A 291 -8.31 -8.71 -130.70
CA GLU A 291 -9.78 -8.82 -130.65
C GLU A 291 -10.51 -7.63 -131.30
N ARG A 292 -9.84 -6.48 -131.42
CA ARG A 292 -10.34 -5.32 -132.18
C ARG A 292 -10.26 -5.49 -133.70
N VAL A 293 -9.37 -6.36 -134.18
CA VAL A 293 -9.06 -6.52 -135.61
C VAL A 293 -9.64 -7.80 -136.19
N TYR A 294 -9.77 -8.86 -135.39
CA TYR A 294 -10.15 -10.20 -135.83
C TYR A 294 -11.43 -10.72 -135.14
N THR A 295 -12.27 -11.43 -135.90
CA THR A 295 -13.47 -12.08 -135.34
C THR A 295 -13.12 -13.29 -134.47
N PRO A 296 -13.97 -13.65 -133.47
CA PRO A 296 -13.69 -14.76 -132.55
C PRO A 296 -13.39 -16.09 -133.25
N ALA A 297 -14.17 -16.43 -134.29
CA ALA A 297 -13.98 -17.66 -135.06
C ALA A 297 -12.63 -17.71 -135.82
N PHE A 298 -12.05 -16.56 -136.17
CA PHE A 298 -10.71 -16.50 -136.77
C PHE A 298 -9.61 -16.65 -135.72
N MET A 299 -9.78 -16.06 -134.53
CA MET A 299 -8.86 -16.26 -133.40
C MET A 299 -8.75 -17.72 -132.98
N ASP A 300 -9.86 -18.46 -133.09
CA ASP A 300 -9.89 -19.88 -132.79
C ASP A 300 -9.20 -20.73 -133.87
N MET A 301 -8.79 -20.16 -135.01
CA MET A 301 -8.04 -20.83 -136.07
C MET A 301 -6.58 -20.34 -136.19
N ASP A 302 -6.29 -19.07 -135.86
CA ASP A 302 -4.94 -18.50 -135.95
C ASP A 302 -3.97 -19.13 -134.93
N PRO A 303 -2.83 -19.70 -135.36
CA PRO A 303 -1.82 -20.24 -134.45
C PRO A 303 -1.22 -19.18 -133.51
N ARG A 304 -1.19 -17.89 -133.88
CA ARG A 304 -0.66 -16.82 -133.02
C ARG A 304 -1.62 -16.48 -131.87
N ALA A 305 -2.91 -16.28 -132.17
CA ALA A 305 -3.94 -16.07 -131.15
C ALA A 305 -4.02 -17.24 -130.15
N ARG A 306 -4.00 -18.49 -130.65
CA ARG A 306 -3.93 -19.69 -129.79
C ARG A 306 -2.69 -19.71 -128.90
N ALA A 307 -1.51 -19.38 -129.44
CA ALA A 307 -0.27 -19.33 -128.66
C ALA A 307 -0.29 -18.24 -127.57
N LEU A 308 -0.87 -17.07 -127.84
CA LEU A 308 -1.04 -16.00 -126.85
C LEU A 308 -2.01 -16.40 -125.73
N ARG A 309 -3.17 -16.98 -126.07
CA ARG A 309 -4.12 -17.51 -125.06
C ARG A 309 -3.52 -18.64 -124.22
N ALA A 310 -2.72 -19.53 -124.82
CA ALA A 310 -2.01 -20.58 -124.09
C ALA A 310 -0.94 -20.01 -123.13
N ARG A 311 -0.17 -19.00 -123.59
CA ARG A 311 0.79 -18.28 -122.73
C ARG A 311 0.11 -17.56 -121.59
N LEU A 312 -1.02 -16.88 -121.84
CA LEU A 312 -1.83 -16.25 -120.80
C LEU A 312 -2.24 -17.27 -119.73
N ALA A 313 -2.84 -18.39 -120.14
CA ALA A 313 -3.32 -19.43 -119.22
C ALA A 313 -2.17 -20.03 -118.38
N GLU A 314 -0.98 -20.17 -118.95
CA GLU A 314 0.20 -20.64 -118.22
C GLU A 314 0.75 -19.57 -117.26
N THR A 315 0.80 -18.29 -117.68
CA THR A 315 1.15 -17.18 -116.78
C THR A 315 0.14 -17.04 -115.63
N GLU A 316 -1.15 -17.23 -115.88
CA GLU A 316 -2.20 -17.20 -114.85
C GLU A 316 -2.06 -18.38 -113.85
N ARG A 317 -1.69 -19.58 -114.32
CA ARG A 317 -1.34 -20.71 -113.43
C ARG A 317 -0.12 -20.42 -112.58
N LEU A 318 0.93 -19.82 -113.16
CA LEU A 318 2.15 -19.45 -112.43
C LEU A 318 1.87 -18.34 -111.40
N ILE A 319 1.02 -17.36 -111.72
CA ILE A 319 0.54 -16.35 -110.77
C ILE A 319 -0.16 -17.00 -109.58
N GLU A 320 -1.06 -17.97 -109.82
CA GLU A 320 -1.81 -18.60 -108.74
C GLU A 320 -0.96 -19.57 -107.90
N ALA A 321 -0.04 -20.32 -108.53
CA ALA A 321 0.95 -21.13 -107.83
C ALA A 321 1.88 -20.28 -106.94
N GLN A 322 2.36 -19.14 -107.48
CA GLN A 322 3.18 -18.19 -106.72
C GLN A 322 2.39 -17.55 -105.58
N ARG A 323 1.09 -17.27 -105.75
CA ARG A 323 0.22 -16.78 -104.65
C ARG A 323 0.08 -17.78 -103.52
N VAL A 324 -0.17 -19.05 -103.83
CA VAL A 324 -0.29 -20.10 -102.80
C VAL A 324 1.05 -20.28 -102.07
N SER A 325 2.17 -20.31 -102.79
CA SER A 325 3.51 -20.40 -102.21
C SER A 325 3.87 -19.19 -101.33
N GLY A 326 3.59 -17.98 -101.82
CA GLY A 326 3.80 -16.73 -101.07
C GLY A 326 2.93 -16.62 -99.82
N LEU A 327 1.66 -17.05 -99.90
CA LEU A 327 0.77 -17.13 -98.72
C LEU A 327 1.29 -18.14 -97.68
N GLN A 328 1.76 -19.32 -98.10
CA GLN A 328 2.34 -20.32 -97.20
C GLN A 328 3.61 -19.78 -96.52
N THR A 329 4.53 -19.19 -97.29
CA THR A 329 5.76 -18.58 -96.76
C THR A 329 5.43 -17.44 -95.78
N ALA A 330 4.49 -16.57 -96.12
CA ALA A 330 4.05 -15.48 -95.23
C ALA A 330 3.38 -16.00 -93.95
N GLN A 331 2.60 -17.09 -94.01
CA GLN A 331 2.01 -17.71 -92.82
C GLN A 331 3.06 -18.38 -91.93
N VAL A 332 4.08 -19.04 -92.50
CA VAL A 332 5.20 -19.60 -91.74
C VAL A 332 5.98 -18.49 -91.05
N ALA A 333 6.36 -17.43 -91.79
CA ALA A 333 7.07 -16.28 -91.23
C ALA A 333 6.27 -15.59 -90.10
N ALA A 334 4.96 -15.36 -90.28
CA ALA A 334 4.11 -14.78 -89.24
C ALA A 334 3.93 -15.71 -88.02
N GLN A 335 3.95 -17.03 -88.22
CA GLN A 335 3.90 -18.00 -87.12
C GLN A 335 5.23 -18.08 -86.37
N GLU A 336 6.36 -17.92 -87.07
CA GLU A 336 7.68 -17.76 -86.47
C GLU A 336 7.77 -16.45 -85.66
N GLU A 337 7.37 -15.30 -86.21
CA GLU A 337 7.27 -14.01 -85.51
C GLU A 337 6.47 -14.15 -84.20
N LEU A 338 5.29 -14.76 -84.27
CA LEU A 338 4.45 -14.99 -83.09
C LEU A 338 5.13 -15.92 -82.07
N SER A 339 5.80 -16.99 -82.53
CA SER A 339 6.51 -17.91 -81.64
C SER A 339 7.71 -17.23 -80.93
N GLN A 340 8.41 -16.34 -81.63
CA GLN A 340 9.50 -15.54 -81.07
C GLN A 340 8.96 -14.54 -80.04
N ALA A 341 7.87 -13.82 -80.37
CA ALA A 341 7.23 -12.88 -79.45
C ALA A 341 6.67 -13.56 -78.19
N ARG A 342 6.08 -14.76 -78.30
CA ARG A 342 5.63 -15.54 -77.13
C ARG A 342 6.79 -15.98 -76.25
N LYS A 343 7.91 -16.44 -76.83
CA LYS A 343 9.13 -16.77 -76.09
C LYS A 343 9.71 -15.58 -75.32
N THR A 344 9.70 -14.37 -75.89
CA THR A 344 10.17 -13.18 -75.15
C THR A 344 9.24 -12.81 -74.00
N VAL A 345 7.91 -12.95 -74.16
CA VAL A 345 6.94 -12.78 -73.07
C VAL A 345 7.18 -13.81 -71.95
N GLU A 346 7.34 -15.09 -72.27
CA GLU A 346 7.64 -16.16 -71.30
C GLU A 346 8.96 -15.91 -70.55
N GLN A 347 10.02 -15.49 -71.25
CA GLN A 347 11.30 -15.13 -70.66
C GLN A 347 11.19 -13.94 -69.69
N LEU A 348 10.48 -12.88 -70.08
CA LEU A 348 10.26 -11.71 -69.22
C LEU A 348 9.39 -12.04 -68.00
N GLN A 349 8.37 -12.89 -68.16
CA GLN A 349 7.57 -13.39 -67.03
C GLN A 349 8.43 -14.21 -66.06
N ALA A 350 9.29 -15.10 -66.56
CA ALA A 350 10.21 -15.88 -65.74
C ALA A 350 11.21 -14.98 -64.99
N GLN A 351 11.77 -13.95 -65.64
CA GLN A 351 12.63 -12.96 -65.01
C GLN A 351 11.89 -12.18 -63.90
N ILE A 352 10.66 -11.71 -64.15
CA ILE A 352 9.85 -11.02 -63.14
C ILE A 352 9.52 -11.95 -61.95
N ALA A 353 9.23 -13.23 -62.20
CA ALA A 353 8.98 -14.21 -61.15
C ALA A 353 10.23 -14.47 -60.29
N ALA A 354 11.40 -14.61 -60.91
CA ALA A 354 12.68 -14.74 -60.22
C ALA A 354 13.03 -13.48 -59.39
N GLN A 355 12.88 -12.29 -59.97
CA GLN A 355 13.11 -11.01 -59.30
C GLN A 355 12.18 -10.85 -58.08
N LYS A 356 10.87 -11.14 -58.23
CA LYS A 356 9.89 -11.14 -57.12
C LYS A 356 10.25 -12.12 -56.01
N ALA A 357 10.68 -13.34 -56.35
CA ALA A 357 11.14 -14.32 -55.36
C ALA A 357 12.41 -13.85 -54.63
N GLY A 358 13.28 -13.08 -55.31
CA GLY A 358 14.40 -12.36 -54.70
C GLY A 358 13.93 -11.33 -53.67
N LEU A 359 13.05 -10.39 -54.06
CA LEU A 359 12.50 -9.38 -53.13
C LEU A 359 11.81 -10.00 -51.91
N GLN A 360 11.07 -11.10 -52.07
CA GLN A 360 10.42 -11.79 -50.95
C GLN A 360 11.43 -12.36 -49.94
N LYS A 361 12.54 -12.96 -50.43
CA LYS A 361 13.63 -13.45 -49.56
C LYS A 361 14.41 -12.30 -48.90
N PHE A 362 14.59 -11.19 -49.62
CA PHE A 362 15.20 -9.99 -49.07
C PHE A 362 14.33 -9.38 -47.95
N SER A 363 13.04 -9.20 -48.19
CA SER A 363 12.07 -8.64 -47.23
C SER A 363 11.97 -9.47 -45.95
N SER A 364 11.97 -10.81 -46.03
CA SER A 364 11.95 -11.65 -44.83
C SER A 364 13.26 -11.56 -44.03
N ARG A 365 14.42 -11.57 -44.70
CA ARG A 365 15.73 -11.35 -44.07
C ARG A 365 15.85 -9.96 -43.45
N PHE A 366 15.35 -8.93 -44.11
CA PHE A 366 15.32 -7.55 -43.60
C PHE A 366 14.44 -7.44 -42.36
N THR A 367 13.24 -8.03 -42.39
CA THR A 367 12.34 -8.08 -41.23
C THR A 367 13.00 -8.78 -40.04
N GLN A 368 13.72 -9.89 -40.29
CA GLN A 368 14.49 -10.60 -39.27
C GLN A 368 15.68 -9.80 -38.75
N ALA A 369 16.42 -9.08 -39.61
CA ALA A 369 17.47 -8.17 -39.17
C ALA A 369 16.93 -7.03 -38.30
N LYS A 370 15.76 -6.50 -38.64
CA LYS A 370 15.09 -5.44 -37.87
C LYS A 370 14.65 -5.94 -36.49
N SER A 371 14.12 -7.15 -36.36
CA SER A 371 13.79 -7.72 -35.05
C SER A 371 15.03 -7.96 -34.19
N LEU A 372 16.14 -8.43 -34.79
CA LEU A 372 17.42 -8.56 -34.09
C LEU A 372 17.99 -7.22 -33.60
N GLU A 373 17.75 -6.13 -34.34
CA GLU A 373 18.14 -4.76 -33.98
C GLU A 373 17.23 -4.17 -32.89
N GLU A 374 15.94 -4.45 -32.92
CA GLU A 374 14.99 -4.10 -31.85
C GLU A 374 15.31 -4.84 -30.54
N ASP A 375 15.63 -6.14 -30.60
CA ASP A 375 16.13 -6.94 -29.46
C ASP A 375 17.41 -6.32 -28.86
N LEU A 376 18.37 -5.98 -29.72
CA LEU A 376 19.64 -5.37 -29.30
C LEU A 376 19.39 -4.02 -28.61
N ALA A 377 18.51 -3.18 -29.16
CA ALA A 377 18.15 -1.90 -28.56
C ALA A 377 17.47 -2.07 -27.19
N GLN A 378 16.66 -3.12 -26.99
CA GLN A 378 16.10 -3.45 -25.67
C GLN A 378 17.18 -3.90 -24.69
N LEU A 379 18.08 -4.81 -25.09
CA LEU A 379 19.19 -5.28 -24.26
C LEU A 379 20.16 -4.14 -23.88
N GLU A 380 20.47 -3.22 -24.80
CA GLU A 380 21.30 -2.05 -24.49
C GLU A 380 20.62 -1.08 -23.51
N ARG A 381 19.28 -0.95 -23.52
CA ARG A 381 18.55 -0.16 -22.52
C ARG A 381 18.61 -0.84 -21.15
N ALA A 382 18.35 -2.15 -21.09
CA ALA A 382 18.43 -2.93 -19.86
C ALA A 382 19.85 -2.90 -19.25
N SER A 383 20.89 -3.05 -20.09
CA SER A 383 22.30 -2.96 -19.69
C SER A 383 22.66 -1.58 -19.10
N ARG A 384 22.24 -0.49 -19.77
CA ARG A 384 22.40 0.88 -19.24
C ARG A 384 21.71 1.06 -17.89
N GLN A 385 20.46 0.62 -17.76
CA GLN A 385 19.71 0.69 -16.50
C GLN A 385 20.36 -0.16 -15.39
N ALA A 386 20.94 -1.32 -15.69
CA ALA A 386 21.67 -2.14 -14.72
C ALA A 386 22.99 -1.47 -14.28
N MET A 387 23.73 -0.85 -15.21
CA MET A 387 24.93 -0.07 -14.88
C MET A 387 24.59 1.15 -14.01
N GLU A 388 23.51 1.89 -14.33
CA GLU A 388 23.02 2.99 -13.51
C GLU A 388 22.59 2.52 -12.12
N ARG A 389 21.90 1.38 -12.01
CA ARG A 389 21.54 0.77 -10.72
C ARG A 389 22.80 0.44 -9.89
N ALA A 390 23.79 -0.20 -10.49
CA ALA A 390 25.05 -0.53 -9.80
C ALA A 390 25.83 0.73 -9.35
N ALA A 391 25.90 1.76 -10.19
CA ALA A 391 26.56 3.03 -9.85
C ALA A 391 25.82 3.81 -8.75
N ARG A 392 24.47 3.84 -8.79
CA ARG A 392 23.65 4.44 -7.72
C ARG A 392 23.82 3.70 -6.40
N LEU A 393 23.88 2.36 -6.42
CA LEU A 393 24.18 1.57 -5.23
C LEU A 393 25.56 1.93 -4.66
N GLU A 394 26.62 1.92 -5.47
CA GLU A 394 27.99 2.25 -5.04
C GLU A 394 28.12 3.66 -4.41
N VAL A 395 27.35 4.64 -4.89
CA VAL A 395 27.26 5.97 -4.27
C VAL A 395 26.44 5.95 -2.98
N SER A 396 25.28 5.28 -2.98
CA SER A 396 24.39 5.24 -1.80
C SER A 396 24.94 4.42 -0.64
N GLU A 397 25.71 3.36 -0.89
CA GLU A 397 26.31 2.52 0.16
C GLU A 397 27.22 3.34 1.08
N ARG A 398 28.00 4.29 0.52
CA ARG A 398 28.84 5.21 1.30
C ARG A 398 28.06 6.22 2.14
N SER A 399 26.74 6.33 1.93
CA SER A 399 25.85 7.27 2.62
C SER A 399 24.79 6.59 3.48
N ARG A 400 24.76 5.26 3.50
CA ARG A 400 23.76 4.44 4.20
C ARG A 400 24.26 3.73 5.45
N GLU A 401 25.53 3.92 5.82
CA GLU A 401 26.10 3.33 7.03
C GLU A 401 25.24 3.71 8.26
N PRO A 402 24.68 2.73 9.00
CA PRO A 402 23.76 3.01 10.11
C PRO A 402 24.50 3.72 11.26
N VAL A 403 24.01 4.89 11.65
CA VAL A 403 24.65 5.73 12.68
C VAL A 403 24.18 5.31 14.07
N PHE A 404 24.88 4.33 14.64
CA PHE A 404 24.65 3.88 16.02
C PHE A 404 25.15 4.92 17.03
N THR A 405 24.24 5.78 17.51
CA THR A 405 24.57 6.86 18.44
C THR A 405 24.33 6.43 19.88
N LEU A 406 25.41 6.36 20.66
CA LEU A 406 25.32 6.13 22.10
C LEU A 406 24.92 7.44 22.78
N LEU A 407 23.69 7.51 23.31
CA LEU A 407 23.19 8.70 24.01
C LEU A 407 23.71 8.74 25.45
N GLU A 408 23.68 7.58 26.14
CA GLU A 408 24.08 7.49 27.54
C GLU A 408 24.72 6.13 27.83
N SER A 409 26.00 6.14 28.23
CA SER A 409 26.75 4.96 28.68
C SER A 409 26.28 4.51 30.06
N ALA A 410 26.37 3.21 30.35
CA ALA A 410 26.07 2.70 31.68
C ALA A 410 27.08 3.21 32.71
N HIS A 411 26.57 3.88 33.74
CA HIS A 411 27.34 4.35 34.89
C HIS A 411 27.18 3.38 36.07
N VAL A 412 28.19 3.29 36.93
CA VAL A 412 28.14 2.46 38.14
C VAL A 412 27.13 3.04 39.13
N PRO A 413 26.01 2.34 39.45
CA PRO A 413 24.98 2.87 40.34
C PRO A 413 25.48 2.98 41.79
N ARG A 414 25.23 4.15 42.39
CA ARG A 414 25.69 4.49 43.76
C ARG A 414 24.63 4.32 44.85
N ALA A 415 23.38 4.05 44.47
CA ALA A 415 22.26 3.87 45.38
C ALA A 415 21.60 2.50 45.13
N SER A 416 21.08 1.88 46.18
CA SER A 416 20.31 0.65 46.11
C SER A 416 18.97 0.91 45.42
N PHE A 417 18.63 0.09 44.42
CA PHE A 417 17.34 0.13 43.73
C PHE A 417 16.23 -0.50 44.58
N ARG A 418 16.53 -1.61 45.29
CA ARG A 418 15.62 -2.26 46.26
C ARG A 418 16.39 -2.96 47.39
N PRO A 419 15.78 -3.15 48.57
CA PRO A 419 14.53 -2.52 49.04
C PRO A 419 14.75 -1.07 49.50
N ASP A 420 13.70 -0.25 49.49
CA ASP A 420 13.73 1.09 50.11
C ASP A 420 13.67 0.98 51.63
N TYR A 421 14.83 0.80 52.26
CA TYR A 421 14.95 0.52 53.70
C TYR A 421 14.21 1.54 54.60
N LEU A 422 14.08 2.80 54.15
CA LEU A 422 13.33 3.84 54.86
C LEU A 422 11.82 3.65 54.80
N ILE A 423 11.27 3.30 53.63
CA ILE A 423 9.83 3.09 53.42
C ILE A 423 9.38 1.80 54.12
N ASP A 424 10.10 0.70 53.89
CA ASP A 424 9.84 -0.58 54.55
C ASP A 424 9.99 -0.44 56.09
N GLY A 425 10.97 0.34 56.55
CA GLY A 425 11.17 0.64 57.97
C GLY A 425 9.99 1.42 58.60
N ALA A 426 9.44 2.40 57.87
CA ALA A 426 8.26 3.14 58.29
C ALA A 426 6.99 2.26 58.34
N ILE A 427 6.84 1.33 57.38
CA ILE A 427 5.74 0.34 57.37
C ILE A 427 5.85 -0.59 58.60
N VAL A 428 7.03 -1.14 58.86
CA VAL A 428 7.30 -1.98 60.05
C VAL A 428 7.00 -1.21 61.34
N PHE A 429 7.41 0.05 61.44
CA PHE A 429 7.12 0.91 62.59
C PHE A 429 5.61 1.12 62.77
N GLY A 430 4.87 1.43 61.69
CA GLY A 430 3.43 1.63 61.72
C GLY A 430 2.66 0.36 62.17
N VAL A 431 3.06 -0.81 61.66
CA VAL A 431 2.48 -2.10 62.05
C VAL A 431 2.77 -2.41 63.52
N ALA A 432 4.01 -2.23 63.98
CA ALA A 432 4.38 -2.43 65.38
C ALA A 432 3.61 -1.49 66.31
N PHE A 433 3.46 -0.21 65.94
CA PHE A 433 2.72 0.80 66.70
C PHE A 433 1.23 0.46 66.81
N GLY A 434 0.60 0.08 65.70
CA GLY A 434 -0.80 -0.36 65.66
C GLY A 434 -1.06 -1.59 66.54
N LEU A 435 -0.19 -2.61 66.47
CA LEU A 435 -0.28 -3.80 67.33
C LEU A 435 -0.06 -3.47 68.82
N GLY A 436 0.86 -2.55 69.14
CA GLY A 436 1.06 -2.05 70.49
C GLY A 436 -0.19 -1.37 71.07
N LEU A 437 -0.85 -0.51 70.28
CA LEU A 437 -2.10 0.15 70.68
C LEU A 437 -3.24 -0.86 70.86
N LEU A 438 -3.37 -1.83 69.95
CA LEU A 438 -4.40 -2.87 70.03
C LEU A 438 -4.21 -3.73 71.29
N ALA A 439 -2.98 -4.12 71.62
CA ALA A 439 -2.67 -4.85 72.85
C ALA A 439 -2.96 -4.02 74.12
N MET A 440 -2.66 -2.72 74.11
CA MET A 440 -3.01 -1.81 75.21
C MET A 440 -4.53 -1.68 75.40
N TRP A 441 -5.28 -1.53 74.30
CA TRP A 441 -6.75 -1.48 74.32
C TRP A 441 -7.36 -2.79 74.83
N PHE A 442 -6.83 -3.94 74.38
CA PHE A 442 -7.28 -5.26 74.83
C PHE A 442 -7.07 -5.44 76.35
N VAL A 443 -5.91 -5.06 76.89
CA VAL A 443 -5.66 -5.11 78.33
C VAL A 443 -6.58 -4.18 79.11
N GLU A 444 -6.92 -3.00 78.57
CA GLU A 444 -7.88 -2.07 79.17
C GLU A 444 -9.32 -2.62 79.21
N LEU A 445 -9.76 -3.33 78.16
CA LEU A 445 -11.09 -3.93 78.11
C LEU A 445 -11.33 -4.93 79.26
N PHE A 446 -10.31 -5.71 79.64
CA PHE A 446 -10.39 -6.73 80.69
C PHE A 446 -10.04 -6.25 82.10
N HIS A 447 -9.52 -5.03 82.29
CA HIS A 447 -9.04 -4.52 83.60
C HIS A 447 -9.75 -3.24 84.09
N ARG A 448 -10.98 -2.95 83.63
CA ARG A 448 -11.76 -1.80 84.13
C ARG A 448 -12.11 -1.98 85.62
N GLN A 449 -11.61 -1.07 86.46
CA GLN A 449 -12.11 -0.90 87.83
C GLN A 449 -13.32 0.04 87.83
N ALA A 450 -14.30 -0.24 88.68
CA ALA A 450 -15.52 0.57 88.77
C ALA A 450 -15.22 1.97 89.35
N PRO A 451 -15.88 3.05 88.85
CA PRO A 451 -15.67 4.40 89.36
C PRO A 451 -16.19 4.55 90.79
N ALA A 452 -15.49 5.35 91.59
CA ALA A 452 -15.93 5.73 92.93
C ALA A 452 -17.23 6.57 92.88
N ARG A 453 -18.02 6.48 93.95
CA ARG A 453 -19.41 6.92 93.99
C ARG A 453 -19.52 8.42 94.27
N ALA A 454 -20.02 9.19 93.31
CA ALA A 454 -20.35 10.61 93.50
C ALA A 454 -21.69 10.78 94.25
N PRO A 455 -21.86 11.80 95.11
CA PRO A 455 -23.14 12.11 95.75
C PRO A 455 -24.11 12.84 94.79
N ALA A 456 -25.38 12.49 94.94
CA ALA A 456 -26.55 13.19 94.39
C ALA A 456 -26.85 14.48 95.20
N ALA A 457 -27.68 15.44 94.78
CA ALA A 457 -28.19 15.85 93.46
C ALA A 457 -28.89 17.22 93.64
N THR A 458 -29.03 18.01 92.58
CA THR A 458 -30.07 19.05 92.49
C THR A 458 -30.69 19.03 91.09
N THR A 459 -31.89 18.47 91.02
CA THR A 459 -32.65 18.29 89.77
C THR A 459 -33.76 19.33 89.69
N THR A 460 -33.76 20.17 88.65
CA THR A 460 -34.92 20.97 88.24
C THR A 460 -35.62 20.34 87.02
N VAL A 461 -36.93 20.53 86.91
CA VAL A 461 -37.86 19.52 86.38
C VAL A 461 -38.80 20.07 85.29
N ILE A 462 -38.72 19.46 84.10
CA ILE A 462 -39.81 18.96 83.22
C ILE A 462 -40.98 19.91 82.78
N MET A 463 -40.92 20.33 81.49
CA MET A 463 -41.85 20.00 80.36
C MET A 463 -43.33 20.56 80.31
N PRO A 464 -44.18 20.32 79.24
CA PRO A 464 -44.98 21.34 78.51
C PRO A 464 -46.52 21.12 78.67
N PRO A 465 -47.47 21.61 77.80
CA PRO A 465 -47.86 20.87 76.56
C PRO A 465 -48.65 21.60 75.39
N GLN A 466 -48.78 20.92 74.21
CA GLN A 466 -49.89 20.87 73.19
C GLN A 466 -50.33 22.16 72.38
N TRP A 467 -50.98 22.15 71.18
CA TRP A 467 -51.59 21.11 70.29
C TRP A 467 -51.93 21.63 68.84
N VAL A 468 -52.30 20.71 67.93
CA VAL A 468 -53.10 20.83 66.65
C VAL A 468 -52.39 21.12 65.30
N ALA A 469 -52.74 20.28 64.30
CA ALA A 469 -52.40 20.33 62.86
C ALA A 469 -53.69 20.59 62.02
N PRO A 470 -53.71 20.69 60.66
CA PRO A 470 -53.14 19.78 59.64
C PRO A 470 -52.36 20.57 58.55
N SER A 471 -52.00 20.08 57.34
CA SER A 471 -52.08 18.80 56.61
C SER A 471 -50.76 18.60 55.81
N GLY A 472 -50.51 17.59 54.95
CA GLY A 472 -51.22 16.40 54.48
C GLY A 472 -50.20 15.45 53.80
N HIS A 473 -50.43 14.13 53.87
CA HIS A 473 -49.55 13.04 53.40
C HIS A 473 -49.76 12.71 51.89
N PRO A 474 -48.99 11.81 51.22
CA PRO A 474 -48.12 10.69 51.69
C PRO A 474 -46.63 10.78 51.24
N GLY A 475 -45.66 9.96 51.64
CA GLY A 475 -45.60 8.59 52.21
C GLY A 475 -44.65 7.77 51.31
N ALA A 476 -43.47 7.29 51.73
CA ALA A 476 -43.19 6.20 52.68
C ALA A 476 -43.92 4.90 52.26
N THR A 477 -43.31 3.72 52.10
CA THR A 477 -42.20 3.01 52.80
C THR A 477 -41.47 2.04 51.82
N ALA A 478 -40.40 1.27 52.09
CA ALA A 478 -40.00 0.60 53.33
C ALA A 478 -38.51 0.16 53.42
N LEU A 479 -38.09 -0.13 54.66
CA LEU A 479 -36.90 -0.91 55.11
C LEU A 479 -37.23 -2.44 55.03
N PRO A 480 -36.33 -3.42 55.31
CA PRO A 480 -35.04 -3.41 56.03
C PRO A 480 -33.87 -4.10 55.27
N GLY A 481 -32.63 -4.32 55.74
CA GLY A 481 -31.97 -4.14 57.05
C GLY A 481 -30.60 -4.89 57.06
N MET A 482 -30.09 -5.19 58.27
CA MET A 482 -28.85 -5.96 58.57
C MET A 482 -27.49 -5.22 58.50
N ALA A 483 -26.64 -5.55 59.47
CA ALA A 483 -25.28 -5.06 59.69
C ALA A 483 -24.26 -6.23 59.54
N PRO A 484 -22.98 -6.13 59.96
CA PRO A 484 -22.06 -5.00 60.05
C PRO A 484 -20.79 -5.22 59.17
N ALA A 485 -19.85 -4.27 59.18
CA ALA A 485 -18.55 -4.43 58.51
C ALA A 485 -17.49 -5.12 59.40
N ALA A 486 -16.70 -6.05 58.83
CA ALA A 486 -15.23 -6.15 58.99
C ALA A 486 -14.66 -7.45 58.37
N GLY A 487 -13.55 -7.33 57.60
CA GLY A 487 -12.55 -8.39 57.46
C GLY A 487 -12.26 -8.92 56.05
N GLY A 488 -11.01 -8.77 55.60
CA GLY A 488 -10.36 -9.78 54.73
C GLY A 488 -9.91 -9.35 53.32
N MET A 489 -8.58 -9.22 53.19
CA MET A 489 -7.75 -9.47 51.99
C MET A 489 -7.78 -8.55 50.74
N LEU A 490 -6.54 -8.15 50.41
CA LEU A 490 -5.95 -7.66 49.15
C LEU A 490 -6.12 -8.70 47.99
N PRO A 491 -5.88 -8.38 46.69
CA PRO A 491 -4.79 -7.48 46.25
C PRO A 491 -4.94 -6.62 44.96
N ALA A 492 -3.91 -5.80 44.78
CA ALA A 492 -3.37 -5.24 43.52
C ALA A 492 -4.19 -4.19 42.75
N GLY A 493 -3.53 -3.09 42.35
CA GLY A 493 -4.07 -2.10 41.40
C GLY A 493 -4.09 -0.63 41.85
N GLY A 494 -3.19 -0.18 42.74
CA GLY A 494 -3.01 1.25 43.01
C GLY A 494 -2.22 1.95 41.89
N PRO A 495 -2.68 3.09 41.34
CA PRO A 495 -2.07 3.69 40.16
C PRO A 495 -0.74 4.40 40.44
N ALA A 496 0.20 4.26 39.51
CA ALA A 496 1.39 5.11 39.42
C ALA A 496 0.98 6.57 39.06
N PRO A 497 1.80 7.58 39.39
CA PRO A 497 1.50 8.96 39.02
C PRO A 497 1.40 9.09 37.50
N MET A 498 0.26 9.58 37.01
CA MET A 498 0.07 9.89 35.59
C MET A 498 0.99 11.06 35.21
N LEU A 499 2.16 10.73 34.67
CA LEU A 499 2.81 11.60 33.70
C LEU A 499 1.80 11.87 32.59
N ALA A 500 1.58 13.15 32.27
CA ALA A 500 0.58 13.57 31.30
C ALA A 500 0.84 12.83 29.97
N ALA A 501 -0.17 12.11 29.48
CA ALA A 501 -0.13 11.57 28.14
C ALA A 501 0.06 12.75 27.18
N ALA A 502 1.06 12.66 26.30
CA ALA A 502 1.19 13.61 25.20
C ALA A 502 -0.11 13.55 24.37
N PRO A 503 -0.68 14.69 23.95
CA PRO A 503 -1.95 14.69 23.23
C PRO A 503 -1.83 13.84 21.97
N GLN A 504 -2.71 12.85 21.84
CA GLN A 504 -2.87 12.06 20.62
C GLN A 504 -3.05 13.03 19.44
N PRO A 505 -2.29 12.87 18.32
CA PRO A 505 -2.45 13.73 17.17
C PRO A 505 -3.88 13.60 16.65
N LEU A 506 -4.57 14.74 16.51
CA LEU A 506 -5.93 14.75 16.00
C LEU A 506 -5.98 14.15 14.58
N PRO A 507 -7.03 13.38 14.22
CA PRO A 507 -7.24 12.88 12.86
C PRO A 507 -7.23 14.02 11.83
N ARG A 508 -6.99 13.70 10.55
CA ARG A 508 -6.99 14.70 9.49
C ARG A 508 -8.36 15.41 9.39
N GLU A 509 -8.38 16.74 9.55
CA GLU A 509 -9.53 17.57 9.16
C GLU A 509 -9.60 17.69 7.63
N LEU A 510 -10.79 17.54 7.05
CA LEU A 510 -11.04 17.82 5.63
C LEU A 510 -11.46 19.28 5.42
N GLY A 511 -10.96 19.91 4.35
CA GLY A 511 -11.47 21.19 3.88
C GLY A 511 -12.94 21.11 3.42
N GLN A 512 -13.67 22.22 3.43
CA GLN A 512 -15.08 22.22 2.99
C GLN A 512 -15.21 21.82 1.51
N ASP A 513 -14.28 22.24 0.66
CA ASP A 513 -14.24 21.85 -0.76
C ASP A 513 -13.88 20.36 -0.92
N GLU A 514 -12.99 19.82 -0.08
CA GLU A 514 -12.67 18.39 -0.05
C GLU A 514 -13.87 17.54 0.39
N ALA A 515 -14.57 17.96 1.44
CA ALA A 515 -15.77 17.29 1.93
C ALA A 515 -16.92 17.33 0.91
N ALA A 516 -17.09 18.45 0.19
CA ALA A 516 -18.05 18.56 -0.90
C ALA A 516 -17.69 17.66 -2.09
N ALA A 517 -16.41 17.62 -2.49
CA ALA A 517 -15.93 16.71 -3.54
C ALA A 517 -16.11 15.23 -3.16
N LEU A 518 -15.82 14.86 -1.90
CA LEU A 518 -16.06 13.51 -1.38
C LEU A 518 -17.54 13.14 -1.47
N LEU A 519 -18.45 14.00 -1.00
CA LEU A 519 -19.90 13.77 -1.07
C LEU A 519 -20.42 13.68 -2.51
N ALA A 520 -19.81 14.40 -3.45
CA ALA A 520 -20.17 14.32 -4.87
C ALA A 520 -19.71 12.99 -5.52
N ALA A 521 -18.51 12.51 -5.19
CA ALA A 521 -17.96 11.27 -5.75
C ALA A 521 -18.49 9.99 -5.08
N ALA A 522 -18.95 10.07 -3.83
CA ALA A 522 -19.25 8.91 -2.99
C ALA A 522 -20.38 7.97 -3.49
N GLY A 523 -21.16 8.33 -4.52
CA GLY A 523 -22.17 7.44 -5.11
C GLY A 523 -23.14 6.85 -4.07
N GLU A 524 -23.18 5.51 -3.96
CA GLU A 524 -23.99 4.79 -2.96
C GLU A 524 -23.49 5.00 -1.52
N ALA A 525 -22.20 5.27 -1.32
CA ALA A 525 -21.62 5.59 -0.02
C ALA A 525 -21.97 7.01 0.49
N ARG A 526 -22.54 7.87 -0.36
CA ARG A 526 -22.83 9.28 -0.06
C ARG A 526 -23.69 9.46 1.20
N PHE A 527 -24.64 8.56 1.45
CA PHE A 527 -25.46 8.57 2.68
C PHE A 527 -24.60 8.29 3.92
N ALA A 528 -23.71 7.30 3.86
CA ALA A 528 -22.80 6.93 4.95
C ALA A 528 -21.78 8.05 5.25
N VAL A 529 -21.13 8.61 4.22
CA VAL A 529 -20.19 9.75 4.33
C VAL A 529 -20.85 10.93 5.06
N ALA A 530 -22.09 11.27 4.69
CA ALA A 530 -22.82 12.39 5.29
C ALA A 530 -23.16 12.15 6.77
N LEU A 531 -23.52 10.93 7.15
CA LEU A 531 -23.78 10.58 8.55
C LEU A 531 -22.51 10.60 9.41
N LEU A 532 -21.36 10.22 8.86
CA LEU A 532 -20.06 10.34 9.54
C LEU A 532 -19.68 11.82 9.74
N LEU A 533 -19.89 12.68 8.74
CA LEU A 533 -19.72 14.14 8.85
C LEU A 533 -20.72 14.80 9.84
N LEU A 534 -21.87 14.17 10.11
CA LEU A 534 -22.80 14.55 11.20
C LEU A 534 -22.37 14.03 12.59
N GLY A 535 -21.27 13.29 12.67
CA GLY A 535 -20.62 12.91 13.93
C GLY A 535 -20.94 11.50 14.45
N LEU A 536 -21.59 10.63 13.67
CA LEU A 536 -21.79 9.22 14.03
C LEU A 536 -20.46 8.46 14.11
N THR A 537 -20.40 7.42 14.94
CA THR A 537 -19.32 6.41 14.86
C THR A 537 -19.63 5.36 13.80
N THR A 538 -18.61 4.62 13.35
CA THR A 538 -18.78 3.45 12.47
C THR A 538 -19.69 2.39 13.10
N ASP A 539 -19.58 2.16 14.42
CA ASP A 539 -20.45 1.23 15.15
C ASP A 539 -21.91 1.69 15.17
N GLU A 540 -22.15 2.99 15.39
CA GLU A 540 -23.50 3.57 15.35
C GLU A 540 -24.09 3.48 13.94
N LEU A 541 -23.28 3.76 12.92
CA LEU A 541 -23.65 3.74 11.51
C LEU A 541 -24.08 2.35 11.03
N VAL A 542 -23.31 1.32 11.40
CA VAL A 542 -23.60 -0.09 11.09
C VAL A 542 -24.81 -0.62 11.87
N ALA A 543 -25.07 -0.09 13.06
CA ALA A 543 -26.18 -0.52 13.92
C ALA A 543 -27.56 0.08 13.55
N LEU A 544 -27.62 1.04 12.62
CA LEU A 544 -28.87 1.68 12.19
C LEU A 544 -29.84 0.69 11.52
N ARG A 545 -31.14 0.84 11.78
CA ARG A 545 -32.24 0.04 11.20
C ARG A 545 -33.18 0.88 10.34
N GLU A 546 -34.02 0.25 9.53
CA GLU A 546 -35.09 0.95 8.80
C GLU A 546 -36.04 1.72 9.74
N ALA A 547 -36.33 1.20 10.94
CA ALA A 547 -37.16 1.90 11.94
C ALA A 547 -36.53 3.18 12.51
N ASP A 548 -35.20 3.31 12.46
CA ASP A 548 -34.47 4.46 13.01
C ASP A 548 -34.60 5.70 12.10
N LEU A 549 -34.93 5.50 10.81
CA LEU A 549 -35.20 6.55 9.84
C LEU A 549 -36.69 6.52 9.41
N PRO A 550 -37.57 7.34 10.03
CA PRO A 550 -38.99 7.40 9.69
C PRO A 550 -39.20 7.78 8.22
N PRO A 551 -40.34 7.40 7.61
CA PRO A 551 -40.56 7.55 6.16
C PRO A 551 -40.61 8.99 5.66
N GLU A 552 -40.82 9.97 6.55
CA GLU A 552 -40.73 11.41 6.25
C GLU A 552 -39.28 11.91 6.13
N GLY A 553 -38.29 11.11 6.56
CA GLY A 553 -36.85 11.31 6.34
C GLY A 553 -36.20 12.47 7.11
N ALA A 554 -36.97 13.33 7.78
CA ALA A 554 -36.46 14.58 8.35
C ALA A 554 -35.59 14.41 9.61
N SER A 555 -35.68 13.27 10.30
CA SER A 555 -34.95 13.03 11.55
C SER A 555 -34.46 11.59 11.70
N LEU A 556 -33.18 11.39 12.02
CA LEU A 556 -32.59 10.08 12.30
C LEU A 556 -32.55 9.83 13.81
N GLN A 557 -33.04 8.68 14.26
CA GLN A 557 -32.88 8.23 15.65
C GLN A 557 -31.61 7.39 15.78
N VAL A 558 -30.58 7.91 16.45
CA VAL A 558 -29.36 7.13 16.70
C VAL A 558 -29.52 6.37 18.02
N GLY A 559 -29.35 5.05 17.96
CA GLY A 559 -29.48 4.13 19.10
C GLY A 559 -28.27 4.11 20.03
N GLY A 560 -28.03 2.97 20.68
CA GLY A 560 -26.84 2.75 21.50
C GLY A 560 -26.83 3.48 22.87
N PRO A 561 -25.64 3.69 23.47
CA PRO A 561 -25.49 4.26 24.82
C PRO A 561 -25.64 5.80 24.86
N ALA A 562 -25.58 6.47 23.70
CA ALA A 562 -25.72 7.92 23.56
C ALA A 562 -26.88 8.28 22.62
N ARG A 563 -28.08 7.79 22.97
CA ARG A 563 -29.31 7.97 22.18
C ARG A 563 -29.59 9.43 21.90
N ARG A 564 -29.83 9.77 20.64
CA ARG A 564 -30.08 11.14 20.17
C ARG A 564 -30.91 11.15 18.88
N VAL A 565 -31.48 12.30 18.56
CA VAL A 565 -32.24 12.52 17.32
C VAL A 565 -31.55 13.62 16.54
N LEU A 566 -31.19 13.33 15.28
CA LEU A 566 -30.48 14.26 14.41
C LEU A 566 -31.41 14.73 13.29
N ALA A 567 -31.50 16.04 13.08
CA ALA A 567 -32.20 16.59 11.92
C ALA A 567 -31.37 16.36 10.66
N LEU A 568 -31.94 15.72 9.65
CA LEU A 568 -31.26 15.48 8.37
C LEU A 568 -31.62 16.58 7.36
N PRO A 569 -30.66 17.08 6.55
CA PRO A 569 -30.99 17.93 5.42
C PRO A 569 -31.80 17.16 4.37
N ALA A 570 -32.69 17.86 3.67
CA ALA A 570 -33.67 17.24 2.77
C ALA A 570 -33.04 16.41 1.64
N TRP A 571 -31.86 16.80 1.13
CA TRP A 571 -31.14 16.02 0.14
C TRP A 571 -30.64 14.67 0.70
N LEU A 572 -30.20 14.64 1.97
CA LEU A 572 -29.71 13.41 2.61
C LEU A 572 -30.85 12.43 2.88
N ALA A 573 -32.02 12.96 3.27
CA ALA A 573 -33.25 12.19 3.37
C ALA A 573 -33.68 11.59 2.00
N ALA A 574 -33.46 12.32 0.91
CA ALA A 574 -33.71 11.83 -0.45
C ALA A 574 -32.69 10.78 -0.93
N CYS A 575 -31.43 10.88 -0.48
CA CYS A 575 -30.35 9.90 -0.73
C CYS A 575 -30.43 8.64 0.17
N ARG A 576 -31.55 8.38 0.85
CA ARG A 576 -31.69 7.19 1.71
C ARG A 576 -31.56 5.88 0.92
N PRO A 577 -30.97 4.82 1.50
CA PRO A 577 -30.97 3.48 0.90
C PRO A 577 -32.38 2.96 0.59
N ALA A 578 -32.49 2.04 -0.37
CA ALA A 578 -33.77 1.45 -0.78
C ALA A 578 -34.39 0.64 0.38
N ALA A 579 -35.58 1.05 0.84
CA ALA A 579 -36.27 0.38 1.92
C ALA A 579 -36.80 -1.00 1.48
N THR A 580 -36.63 -2.01 2.33
CA THR A 580 -37.19 -3.36 2.15
C THR A 580 -38.51 -3.58 2.88
N GLY A 581 -38.93 -2.62 3.72
CA GLY A 581 -40.22 -2.64 4.42
C GLY A 581 -40.22 -3.47 5.70
N ALA A 582 -39.04 -3.92 6.15
CA ALA A 582 -38.84 -4.67 7.39
C ALA A 582 -38.20 -3.73 8.43
N PRO A 583 -38.92 -3.31 9.49
CA PRO A 583 -38.46 -2.23 10.38
C PRO A 583 -37.17 -2.56 11.15
N ASP A 584 -36.95 -3.84 11.48
CA ASP A 584 -35.75 -4.30 12.19
C ASP A 584 -34.54 -4.58 11.29
N ALA A 585 -34.71 -4.50 9.96
CA ALA A 585 -33.63 -4.79 9.03
C ALA A 585 -32.63 -3.60 8.96
N PRO A 586 -31.33 -3.86 8.74
CA PRO A 586 -30.29 -2.82 8.79
C PRO A 586 -30.50 -1.73 7.73
N LEU A 587 -30.18 -0.48 8.05
CA LEU A 587 -30.38 0.64 7.12
C LEU A 587 -29.36 0.63 5.98
N LEU A 588 -28.12 0.24 6.27
CA LEU A 588 -27.00 0.14 5.33
C LEU A 588 -26.68 -1.34 5.07
N ARG A 589 -26.70 -1.75 3.79
CA ARG A 589 -26.58 -3.17 3.39
C ARG A 589 -25.57 -3.43 2.30
N ASP A 590 -24.92 -4.58 2.42
CA ASP A 590 -24.09 -5.14 1.36
C ASP A 590 -24.95 -5.73 0.23
N ALA A 591 -24.30 -6.23 -0.82
CA ALA A 591 -24.98 -6.88 -1.95
C ALA A 591 -25.68 -8.22 -1.58
N SER A 592 -25.46 -8.77 -0.38
CA SER A 592 -26.14 -9.96 0.13
C SER A 592 -27.40 -9.62 0.96
N GLY A 593 -27.59 -8.35 1.32
CA GLY A 593 -28.66 -7.88 2.19
C GLY A 593 -28.31 -7.95 3.69
N ALA A 594 -27.08 -8.28 4.05
CA ALA A 594 -26.56 -8.20 5.41
C ALA A 594 -26.19 -6.75 5.78
N ALA A 595 -26.04 -6.45 7.07
CA ALA A 595 -25.51 -5.16 7.51
C ALA A 595 -24.05 -5.00 7.06
N LEU A 596 -23.65 -3.79 6.62
CA LEU A 596 -22.24 -3.51 6.34
C LEU A 596 -21.36 -3.79 7.56
N SER A 597 -20.14 -4.29 7.35
CA SER A 597 -19.12 -4.28 8.39
C SER A 597 -18.39 -2.93 8.42
N ALA A 598 -17.66 -2.66 9.51
CA ALA A 598 -16.79 -1.49 9.62
C ALA A 598 -15.71 -1.46 8.52
N ALA A 599 -15.24 -2.64 8.06
CA ALA A 599 -14.27 -2.74 6.97
C ALA A 599 -14.88 -2.38 5.61
N ASP A 600 -16.16 -2.69 5.38
CA ASP A 600 -16.88 -2.30 4.16
C ASP A 600 -17.07 -0.79 4.10
N VAL A 601 -17.36 -0.16 5.25
CA VAL A 601 -17.45 1.31 5.37
C VAL A 601 -16.11 1.95 5.00
N GLU A 602 -14.99 1.54 5.61
CA GLU A 602 -13.66 2.09 5.28
C GLU A 602 -13.25 1.83 3.82
N SER A 603 -13.62 0.68 3.25
CA SER A 603 -13.42 0.37 1.83
C SER A 603 -14.20 1.34 0.93
N MET A 604 -15.48 1.57 1.22
CA MET A 604 -16.33 2.52 0.49
C MET A 604 -15.86 3.97 0.61
N LEU A 605 -15.37 4.38 1.79
CA LEU A 605 -14.73 5.69 2.00
C LEU A 605 -13.45 5.84 1.17
N THR A 606 -12.62 4.80 1.13
CA THR A 606 -11.39 4.78 0.33
C THR A 606 -11.69 4.92 -1.16
N CYS A 607 -12.68 4.18 -1.68
CA CYS A 607 -13.13 4.32 -3.07
C CYS A 607 -13.63 5.74 -3.36
N ALA A 608 -14.54 6.27 -2.52
CA ALA A 608 -15.06 7.63 -2.67
C ALA A 608 -13.96 8.71 -2.65
N ALA A 609 -12.95 8.55 -1.81
CA ALA A 609 -11.83 9.49 -1.71
C ALA A 609 -10.88 9.43 -2.93
N LEU A 610 -10.71 8.24 -3.52
CA LEU A 610 -9.96 8.06 -4.77
C LEU A 610 -10.73 8.62 -5.96
N ASP A 611 -12.03 8.36 -6.07
CA ASP A 611 -12.90 8.86 -7.14
C ASP A 611 -13.06 10.39 -7.10
N ALA A 612 -13.04 10.98 -5.90
CA ALA A 612 -12.99 12.43 -5.69
C ALA A 612 -11.63 13.07 -6.06
N GLY A 613 -10.59 12.28 -6.32
CA GLY A 613 -9.25 12.76 -6.63
C GLY A 613 -8.55 13.50 -5.48
N LEU A 614 -8.93 13.23 -4.23
CA LEU A 614 -8.46 13.97 -3.07
C LEU A 614 -6.99 13.67 -2.75
N ALA A 615 -6.20 14.74 -2.53
CA ALA A 615 -4.83 14.61 -2.10
C ALA A 615 -4.76 13.87 -0.76
N GLY A 616 -3.99 12.79 -0.68
CA GLY A 616 -3.85 11.99 0.55
C GLY A 616 -5.11 11.19 0.95
N ALA A 617 -5.86 10.66 -0.02
CA ALA A 617 -7.06 9.83 0.19
C ALA A 617 -6.91 8.74 1.27
N ALA A 618 -5.73 8.12 1.41
CA ALA A 618 -5.45 7.11 2.44
C ALA A 618 -5.53 7.61 3.90
N GLY A 619 -5.60 8.92 4.13
CA GLY A 619 -5.83 9.53 5.44
C GLY A 619 -7.30 9.91 5.72
N ILE A 620 -8.24 9.56 4.83
CA ILE A 620 -9.66 9.87 4.95
C ILE A 620 -10.39 8.62 5.48
N SER A 621 -10.37 8.44 6.80
CA SER A 621 -11.10 7.37 7.51
C SER A 621 -12.47 7.84 8.01
N ALA A 622 -13.29 6.91 8.51
CA ALA A 622 -14.54 7.25 9.17
C ALA A 622 -14.32 8.17 10.39
N GLU A 623 -13.21 7.99 11.10
CA GLU A 623 -12.81 8.84 12.23
C GLU A 623 -12.39 10.25 11.78
N ALA A 624 -11.70 10.40 10.63
CA ALA A 624 -11.34 11.70 10.07
C ALA A 624 -12.58 12.54 9.67
N LEU A 625 -13.60 11.89 9.09
CA LEU A 625 -14.88 12.54 8.77
C LEU A 625 -15.64 12.95 10.04
N ARG A 626 -15.70 12.06 11.03
CA ARG A 626 -16.30 12.36 12.34
C ARG A 626 -15.59 13.51 13.04
N HIS A 627 -14.26 13.50 13.03
CA HIS A 627 -13.41 14.56 13.57
C HIS A 627 -13.68 15.90 12.89
N THR A 628 -13.75 15.92 11.56
CA THR A 628 -14.07 17.12 10.77
C THR A 628 -15.42 17.74 11.18
N GLY A 629 -16.44 16.91 11.41
CA GLY A 629 -17.75 17.36 11.92
C GLY A 629 -17.67 17.97 13.33
N ILE A 630 -16.98 17.29 14.25
CA ILE A 630 -16.82 17.76 15.64
C ILE A 630 -16.00 19.06 15.69
N ALA A 631 -14.87 19.13 14.98
CA ALA A 631 -14.02 20.31 14.90
C ALA A 631 -14.82 21.53 14.40
N TRP A 632 -15.67 21.37 13.39
CA TRP A 632 -16.51 22.44 12.88
C TRP A 632 -17.57 22.94 13.89
N LEU A 633 -18.21 22.06 14.65
CA LEU A 633 -19.14 22.44 15.74
C LEU A 633 -18.41 23.17 16.88
N VAL A 634 -17.21 22.69 17.24
CA VAL A 634 -16.42 23.21 18.35
C VAL A 634 -15.78 24.57 18.02
N ARG A 635 -15.30 24.77 16.78
CA ARG A 635 -14.78 26.06 16.27
C ARG A 635 -15.85 27.17 16.26
N GLN A 636 -17.15 26.85 16.23
CA GLN A 636 -18.23 27.82 16.42
C GLN A 636 -18.47 28.23 17.90
N GLY A 637 -17.80 27.57 18.84
CA GLY A 637 -17.92 27.84 20.28
C GLY A 637 -19.05 27.09 20.98
N LEU A 638 -19.55 25.99 20.42
CA LEU A 638 -20.60 25.16 21.05
C LEU A 638 -20.22 24.73 22.48
N ARG A 639 -21.18 24.74 23.40
CA ARG A 639 -21.02 24.12 24.73
C ARG A 639 -20.77 22.62 24.63
N PHE A 640 -19.70 22.14 25.26
CA PHE A 640 -19.38 20.70 25.32
C PHE A 640 -20.47 19.84 25.98
N SER A 641 -21.34 20.41 26.82
CA SER A 641 -22.55 19.75 27.33
C SER A 641 -23.56 19.41 26.23
N ASP A 642 -23.65 20.28 25.22
CA ASP A 642 -24.67 20.23 24.17
C ASP A 642 -24.14 19.40 22.97
N LEU A 643 -22.81 19.32 22.81
CA LEU A 643 -22.12 18.49 21.82
C LEU A 643 -22.56 17.01 21.88
N ALA A 644 -22.78 16.47 23.08
CA ALA A 644 -23.21 15.08 23.27
C ALA A 644 -24.58 14.76 22.63
N GLY A 645 -25.42 15.77 22.43
CA GLY A 645 -26.72 15.64 21.74
C GLY A 645 -26.61 15.54 20.22
N LEU A 646 -25.45 15.89 19.63
CA LEU A 646 -25.20 15.84 18.18
C LEU A 646 -24.33 14.66 17.78
N VAL A 647 -23.17 14.48 18.43
CA VAL A 647 -22.10 13.55 17.96
C VAL A 647 -21.91 12.33 18.87
N GLY A 648 -22.84 12.12 19.81
CA GLY A 648 -22.67 11.14 20.89
C GLY A 648 -21.67 11.61 21.94
N ARG A 649 -21.32 10.77 22.91
CA ARG A 649 -20.39 11.12 24.00
C ARG A 649 -18.92 10.85 23.59
N PRO A 650 -18.10 11.86 23.25
CA PRO A 650 -16.65 11.67 23.13
C PRO A 650 -16.00 11.29 24.47
N SER A 651 -14.80 10.71 24.42
CA SER A 651 -14.00 10.41 25.61
C SER A 651 -13.50 11.69 26.29
N ALA A 652 -13.11 11.61 27.56
CA ALA A 652 -12.53 12.75 28.28
C ALA A 652 -11.23 13.28 27.64
N GLU A 653 -10.43 12.38 27.06
CA GLU A 653 -9.22 12.71 26.31
C GLU A 653 -9.52 13.44 25.01
N ALA A 654 -10.50 12.96 24.23
CA ALA A 654 -10.95 13.66 23.02
C ALA A 654 -11.57 15.03 23.35
N LEU A 655 -12.32 15.16 24.45
CA LEU A 655 -12.83 16.46 24.90
C LEU A 655 -11.72 17.45 25.26
N ALA A 656 -10.58 16.97 25.77
CA ALA A 656 -9.41 17.81 26.02
C ALA A 656 -8.78 18.32 24.71
N SER A 657 -8.55 17.46 23.72
CA SER A 657 -7.99 17.90 22.43
C SER A 657 -8.96 18.77 21.61
N TYR A 658 -10.27 18.58 21.74
CA TYR A 658 -11.25 19.50 21.17
C TYR A 658 -11.32 20.85 21.92
N ALA A 659 -10.96 20.92 23.21
CA ALA A 659 -10.95 22.18 23.95
C ALA A 659 -10.01 23.22 23.31
N ASP A 660 -8.87 22.77 22.80
CA ASP A 660 -7.85 23.60 22.12
C ASP A 660 -8.34 24.17 20.77
N LEU A 661 -9.35 23.56 20.14
CA LEU A 661 -9.96 24.06 18.90
C LEU A 661 -11.11 25.05 19.12
N ALA A 662 -11.57 25.21 20.37
CA ALA A 662 -12.74 26.01 20.69
C ALA A 662 -12.36 27.48 20.89
N PRO A 663 -13.09 28.46 20.33
CA PRO A 663 -12.75 29.88 20.46
C PRO A 663 -12.79 30.35 21.92
N ASP A 664 -11.89 31.27 22.27
CA ASP A 664 -11.86 31.95 23.55
C ASP A 664 -13.14 32.77 23.77
N GLY A 665 -13.80 32.55 24.91
CA GLY A 665 -15.02 33.26 25.28
C GLY A 665 -16.16 32.37 25.78
N PRO A 666 -17.34 32.95 26.05
CA PRO A 666 -18.51 32.22 26.53
C PRO A 666 -19.00 31.23 25.47
N LYS A 667 -19.18 29.98 25.86
CA LYS A 667 -19.63 28.90 24.97
C LYS A 667 -21.13 29.04 24.67
N ARG A 668 -21.48 28.89 23.40
CA ARG A 668 -22.80 29.13 22.79
C ARG A 668 -23.72 27.93 22.91
N GLY A 669 -25.02 28.19 22.99
CA GLY A 669 -26.05 27.15 22.97
C GLY A 669 -26.31 26.60 21.56
N LEU A 670 -26.95 25.43 21.48
CA LEU A 670 -27.30 24.79 20.20
C LEU A 670 -28.12 25.69 19.25
N ALA A 671 -28.93 26.62 19.78
CA ALA A 671 -29.72 27.56 18.99
C ALA A 671 -28.93 28.77 18.43
N GLU A 672 -27.67 28.94 18.84
CA GLU A 672 -26.80 30.08 18.49
C GLU A 672 -25.66 29.69 17.53
N ILE A 673 -25.61 28.41 17.14
CA ILE A 673 -24.67 27.85 16.18
C ILE A 673 -25.43 27.27 14.99
N GLU A 674 -24.75 27.11 13.86
CA GLU A 674 -25.26 26.28 12.78
C GLU A 674 -24.86 24.81 13.07
N PRO A 675 -25.76 23.82 12.95
CA PRO A 675 -25.42 22.41 13.18
C PRO A 675 -24.99 21.66 11.90
N LEU A 676 -25.14 22.24 10.71
CA LEU A 676 -24.77 21.65 9.43
C LEU A 676 -23.62 22.40 8.76
N MET A 677 -22.48 21.73 8.55
CA MET A 677 -21.33 22.33 7.86
C MET A 677 -21.67 22.74 6.41
N PRO A 678 -21.01 23.75 5.82
CA PRO A 678 -21.22 24.18 4.44
C PRO A 678 -21.37 23.04 3.41
N ALA A 679 -20.47 22.04 3.45
CA ALA A 679 -20.54 20.88 2.54
C ALA A 679 -21.84 20.07 2.68
N LEU A 680 -22.41 19.94 3.89
CA LEU A 680 -23.68 19.25 4.14
C LEU A 680 -24.92 20.10 3.80
N ARG A 681 -24.76 21.39 3.46
CA ARG A 681 -25.85 22.26 3.01
C ARG A 681 -26.01 22.33 1.50
N GLN A 682 -24.92 22.08 0.76
CA GLN A 682 -24.89 22.18 -0.71
C GLN A 682 -24.94 20.83 -1.43
N GLY A 683 -24.93 19.71 -0.69
CA GLY A 683 -24.84 18.35 -1.24
C GLY A 683 -25.88 17.99 -2.29
#